data_AF-A0A2P5LT96-F1
#
_entry.id   AF-A0A2P5LT96-F1
#
_cell.length_a   1.000
_cell.length_b   1.000
_cell.length_c   1.000
_cell.angle_alpha   90.00
_cell.angle_beta   90.00
_cell.angle_gamma   90.00
#
_symmetry.space_group_name_H-M   'P 1'
#
loop_
_entity.id
_entity.type
_entity.pdbx_description
1 polymer ?
#
loop_
_entity_poly.entity_id
_entity_poly.type
_entity_poly.pdbx_seq_one_letter_code
_entity_poly.pdbx_strand_id
1 'polypeptide(L)'
;MPEAGLLQPFRGIAGQGPLWQALDRAPEFRLALAIPPGGGWLSLQWDVSLSDAVARPILIYDWRDESGLTYESDALLAGSAFGRQEATVFVPAGTISIRFSPCDRPGPFGFRLREARWIPAMEALARGIAIQPFAALHALGAWLIRRPDDFRLLLTEAIGARPLRDYARWKRARSRMPDWSGIDQIGAVDLPRLRLCAMGTADHPMLPPNLPGGIMAEWHAFPADSEGRVNLARATEGLAARDLCLFVPAGSIVCVEALPALLRAAADHPDAVLFYGDEEIETPDRGLTGVFRAGFDPLVTFADLAAGAVVALRAGILRQFAEGAPSPASPPGLALHRPLSRRGAAPAGTLLPGLLPWLAAGWPLLAPPAEGAPPSVSILIPTRDRLDLLRACIDSLEPTLPPGTEILIIDNDSERAETHAFLAEFATRPHRRVLPVPGPFNFSRLCNAGAKASTGRVLVFLNNDTTTLARDWLRPLQDYAIRPDCGAIGARLLYPSGRVQHAGIAIGIGGYAGHVDLHAEGDAEGQFGRARRDHSLLAVTGACLAVERQKFDAVGGFDEENLPVDLNDVDLCLRLQEQGFRTIFAADCVLIHHESASRGRKPGSPRYHKEKTYFAGRWRALRRADPYFHPALSLMLTRPSLG
;
A
#
# COMPACT_ATOMS: atom_id res chain seq x y z
N MET A 1 -13.56 34.82 -5.02
CA MET A 1 -12.19 34.40 -5.38
C MET A 1 -11.47 34.16 -4.07
N PRO A 2 -10.90 32.98 -3.77
CA PRO A 2 -10.03 32.90 -2.61
C PRO A 2 -8.73 33.66 -2.90
N GLU A 3 -8.22 34.31 -1.86
CA GLU A 3 -7.16 35.33 -1.87
C GLU A 3 -5.88 34.87 -2.56
N ALA A 4 -5.40 35.67 -3.50
CA ALA A 4 -4.01 35.61 -3.93
C ALA A 4 -3.11 35.88 -2.70
N GLY A 5 -2.25 34.92 -2.33
CA GLY A 5 -1.20 35.14 -1.33
C GLY A 5 -1.03 34.08 -0.23
N LEU A 6 -1.95 33.13 -0.06
CA LEU A 6 -1.86 32.11 1.00
C LEU A 6 -0.74 31.07 0.78
N LEU A 7 -0.36 30.82 -0.47
CA LEU A 7 0.76 29.93 -0.81
C LEU A 7 1.89 30.71 -1.44
N GLN A 8 3.09 30.51 -0.89
CA GLN A 8 4.32 31.08 -1.40
C GLN A 8 5.25 29.94 -1.79
N PRO A 9 5.74 29.86 -3.04
CA PRO A 9 6.79 28.91 -3.40
C PRO A 9 7.97 29.00 -2.43
N PHE A 10 8.44 27.86 -1.91
CA PHE A 10 9.53 27.84 -0.92
C PHE A 10 10.72 27.02 -1.39
N ARG A 11 10.52 25.72 -1.64
CA ARG A 11 11.59 24.81 -2.07
C ARG A 11 11.11 23.94 -3.21
N GLY A 12 11.97 23.73 -4.22
CA GLY A 12 11.69 22.78 -5.29
C GLY A 12 10.51 23.17 -6.20
N ILE A 13 10.13 24.45 -6.26
CA ILE A 13 8.98 24.93 -7.04
C ILE A 13 9.40 26.06 -7.97
N ALA A 14 8.94 25.97 -9.21
CA ALA A 14 8.98 27.03 -10.21
C ALA A 14 7.57 27.26 -10.82
N GLY A 15 7.40 28.39 -11.51
CA GLY A 15 6.14 28.78 -12.16
C GLY A 15 5.28 29.76 -11.36
N GLN A 16 4.15 30.14 -11.94
CA GLN A 16 3.16 31.03 -11.32
C GLN A 16 1.75 30.62 -11.73
N GLY A 17 0.79 30.78 -10.81
CA GLY A 17 -0.62 30.50 -11.07
C GLY A 17 -1.01 29.06 -10.73
N PRO A 18 -2.05 28.48 -11.35
CA PRO A 18 -2.54 27.16 -10.98
C PRO A 18 -1.66 25.99 -11.49
N LEU A 19 -0.77 26.27 -12.44
CA LEU A 19 0.13 25.32 -13.07
C LEU A 19 1.55 25.59 -12.56
N TRP A 20 2.11 24.60 -11.88
CA TRP A 20 3.39 24.69 -11.21
C TRP A 20 4.37 23.68 -11.81
N GLN A 21 5.66 23.89 -11.57
CA GLN A 21 6.70 22.95 -11.91
C GLN A 21 7.44 22.52 -10.64
N ALA A 22 7.37 21.22 -10.34
CA ALA A 22 8.17 20.60 -9.29
C ALA A 22 9.58 20.34 -9.83
N LEU A 23 10.60 20.82 -9.12
CA LEU A 23 12.01 20.61 -9.46
C LEU A 23 12.55 19.29 -8.87
N ASP A 24 11.90 18.78 -7.84
CA ASP A 24 12.23 17.54 -7.15
C ASP A 24 10.95 16.78 -6.74
N ARG A 25 11.09 15.70 -5.95
CA ARG A 25 9.98 14.86 -5.47
C ARG A 25 9.32 15.37 -4.18
N ALA A 26 9.73 16.52 -3.67
CA ALA A 26 9.18 17.13 -2.47
C ALA A 26 9.10 18.65 -2.63
N PRO A 27 8.36 19.16 -3.64
CA PRO A 27 8.12 20.58 -3.78
C PRO A 27 7.35 21.10 -2.57
N GLU A 28 7.77 22.22 -2.00
CA GLU A 28 7.19 22.80 -0.79
C GLU A 28 6.75 24.24 -1.04
N PHE A 29 5.50 24.52 -0.71
CA PHE A 29 4.99 25.87 -0.53
C PHE A 29 4.99 26.23 0.95
N ARG A 30 5.27 27.48 1.30
CA ARG A 30 5.00 28.03 2.63
C ARG A 30 3.55 28.52 2.68
N LEU A 31 2.85 28.16 3.77
CA LEU A 31 1.53 28.70 4.06
C LEU A 31 1.66 30.03 4.80
N ALA A 32 1.19 31.10 4.17
CA ALA A 32 1.19 32.46 4.73
C ALA A 32 -0.04 32.68 5.63
N LEU A 33 -0.07 31.98 6.78
CA LEU A 33 -1.14 32.03 7.76
C LEU A 33 -0.56 32.30 9.16
N ALA A 34 -1.20 33.18 9.93
CA ALA A 34 -0.82 33.40 11.34
C ALA A 34 -1.11 32.13 12.17
N ILE A 35 -0.12 31.65 12.92
CA ILE A 35 -0.21 30.41 13.69
C ILE A 35 -0.59 30.75 15.14
N PRO A 36 -1.67 30.16 15.71
CA PRO A 36 -2.04 30.33 17.10
C PRO A 36 -0.91 29.83 18.03
N PRO A 37 -0.56 30.57 19.09
CA PRO A 37 0.52 30.16 20.01
C PRO A 37 0.35 28.75 20.60
N GLY A 38 -0.90 28.37 20.90
CA GLY A 38 -1.25 27.05 21.44
C GLY A 38 -1.44 25.95 20.39
N GLY A 39 -1.14 26.22 19.12
CA GLY A 39 -1.53 25.35 18.01
C GLY A 39 -3.04 25.34 17.79
N GLY A 40 -3.52 24.42 16.96
CA GLY A 40 -4.96 24.34 16.67
C GLY A 40 -5.32 23.37 15.55
N TRP A 41 -6.61 23.33 15.22
CA TRP A 41 -7.08 22.56 14.07
C TRP A 41 -7.06 23.42 12.82
N LEU A 42 -6.32 22.99 11.81
CA LEU A 42 -6.21 23.63 10.51
C LEU A 42 -7.09 22.88 9.50
N SER A 43 -8.06 23.60 8.92
CA SER A 43 -8.86 23.11 7.79
C SER A 43 -8.26 23.61 6.49
N LEU A 44 -8.01 22.69 5.57
CA LEU A 44 -7.45 22.95 4.24
C LEU A 44 -8.45 22.47 3.18
N GLN A 45 -8.63 23.25 2.12
CA GLN A 45 -9.33 22.84 0.91
C GLN A 45 -8.48 23.18 -0.31
N TRP A 46 -8.31 22.24 -1.23
CA TRP A 46 -7.52 22.45 -2.43
C TRP A 46 -8.10 21.69 -3.62
N ASP A 47 -7.81 22.19 -4.81
CA ASP A 47 -8.05 21.51 -6.07
C ASP A 47 -6.71 21.03 -6.66
N VAL A 48 -6.75 19.86 -7.29
CA VAL A 48 -5.63 19.29 -8.06
C VAL A 48 -6.09 19.05 -9.50
N SER A 49 -5.15 18.98 -10.44
CA SER A 49 -5.45 18.54 -11.81
C SER A 49 -6.02 17.12 -11.81
N LEU A 50 -7.03 16.89 -12.65
CA LEU A 50 -7.57 15.56 -12.93
C LEU A 50 -6.64 14.75 -13.87
N SER A 51 -5.67 15.41 -14.49
CA SER A 51 -4.65 14.77 -15.34
C SER A 51 -3.37 14.42 -14.58
N ASP A 52 -3.24 14.84 -13.31
CA ASP A 52 -2.09 14.49 -12.47
C ASP A 52 -2.29 13.15 -11.79
N ALA A 53 -1.16 12.46 -11.54
CA ALA A 53 -1.15 11.27 -10.70
C ALA A 53 -1.69 11.58 -9.29
N VAL A 54 -2.50 10.67 -8.76
CA VAL A 54 -3.02 10.78 -7.39
C VAL A 54 -1.87 10.58 -6.42
N ALA A 55 -1.49 11.63 -5.70
CA ALA A 55 -0.44 11.59 -4.68
C ALA A 55 -0.98 12.07 -3.32
N ARG A 56 -0.39 11.60 -2.21
CA ARG A 56 -0.67 12.12 -0.87
C ARG A 56 0.02 13.47 -0.67
N PRO A 57 -0.71 14.54 -0.37
CA PRO A 57 -0.09 15.78 0.07
C PRO A 57 0.50 15.62 1.48
N ILE A 58 1.53 16.39 1.77
CA ILE A 58 2.18 16.43 3.08
C ILE A 58 2.07 17.84 3.65
N LEU A 59 1.56 17.95 4.87
CA LEU A 59 1.76 19.13 5.69
C LEU A 59 3.01 18.94 6.54
N ILE A 60 3.97 19.86 6.42
CA ILE A 60 5.23 19.84 7.15
C ILE A 60 5.21 21.03 8.09
N TYR A 61 5.54 20.83 9.35
CA TYR A 61 5.56 21.91 10.32
C TYR A 61 6.83 21.86 11.15
N ASP A 62 7.48 23.03 11.23
CA ASP A 62 8.64 23.25 12.07
C ASP A 62 8.14 23.81 13.39
N TRP A 63 8.52 23.21 14.51
CA TRP A 63 8.07 23.61 15.83
C TRP A 63 9.21 23.64 16.83
N ARG A 64 9.09 24.49 17.85
CA ARG A 64 10.07 24.59 18.94
C ARG A 64 9.52 24.01 20.22
N ASP A 65 10.32 23.18 20.89
CA ASP A 65 10.02 22.74 22.24
C ASP A 65 10.31 23.83 23.28
N GLU A 66 10.00 23.53 24.55
CA GLU A 66 10.24 24.44 25.68
C GLU A 66 11.73 24.76 25.91
N SER A 67 12.64 23.90 25.42
CA SER A 67 14.09 24.11 25.49
C SER A 67 14.63 25.01 24.37
N GLY A 68 13.79 25.33 23.38
CA GLY A 68 14.16 26.13 22.21
C GLY A 68 14.72 25.31 21.04
N LEU A 69 14.78 23.98 21.16
CA LEU A 69 15.19 23.10 20.06
C LEU A 69 14.09 23.05 19.01
N THR A 70 14.49 23.12 17.73
CA THR A 70 13.56 23.07 16.60
C THR A 70 13.49 21.65 16.05
N TYR A 71 12.27 21.15 15.86
CA TYR A 71 11.97 19.86 15.27
C TYR A 71 11.12 20.05 14.03
N GLU A 72 11.31 19.15 13.07
CA GLU A 72 10.41 19.01 11.92
C GLU A 72 9.45 17.85 12.19
N SER A 73 8.20 18.02 11.84
CA SER A 73 7.18 16.97 11.90
C SER A 73 6.27 17.08 10.70
N ASP A 74 5.58 15.99 10.37
CA ASP A 74 4.71 15.95 9.21
C ASP A 74 3.36 15.27 9.47
N ALA A 75 2.40 15.60 8.61
CA ALA A 75 1.10 14.97 8.54
C ALA A 75 0.82 14.59 7.08
N LEU A 76 0.61 13.30 6.85
CA LEU A 76 0.22 12.75 5.55
C LEU A 76 -1.29 12.95 5.37
N LEU A 77 -1.68 13.54 4.25
CA LEU A 77 -3.08 13.73 3.89
C LEU A 77 -3.54 12.65 2.91
N ALA A 78 -4.86 12.49 2.77
CA ALA A 78 -5.43 11.65 1.73
C ALA A 78 -5.13 12.23 0.34
N GLY A 79 -4.86 11.33 -0.61
CA GLY A 79 -4.63 11.67 -2.00
C GLY A 79 -5.91 12.09 -2.72
N SER A 80 -5.74 12.91 -3.76
CA SER A 80 -6.86 13.53 -4.46
C SER A 80 -7.34 12.77 -5.69
N ALA A 81 -8.38 11.95 -5.56
CA ALA A 81 -8.92 11.15 -6.67
C ALA A 81 -9.96 11.88 -7.55
N PHE A 82 -10.64 12.93 -7.06
CA PHE A 82 -11.79 13.58 -7.74
C PHE A 82 -11.58 15.07 -8.04
N GLY A 83 -10.34 15.54 -7.94
CA GLY A 83 -9.96 16.91 -8.31
C GLY A 83 -10.17 17.97 -7.23
N ARG A 84 -11.00 17.73 -6.20
CA ARG A 84 -11.10 18.55 -4.99
C ARG A 84 -10.87 17.72 -3.74
N GLN A 85 -10.19 18.27 -2.75
CA GLN A 85 -10.00 17.66 -1.44
C GLN A 85 -10.18 18.66 -0.30
N GLU A 86 -10.45 18.08 0.87
CA GLU A 86 -10.45 18.76 2.16
C GLU A 86 -9.65 17.92 3.15
N ALA A 87 -8.94 18.57 4.07
CA ALA A 87 -8.35 17.92 5.23
C ALA A 87 -8.51 18.80 6.47
N THR A 88 -8.60 18.14 7.62
CA THR A 88 -8.57 18.79 8.93
C THR A 88 -7.46 18.14 9.73
N VAL A 89 -6.44 18.91 10.10
CA VAL A 89 -5.27 18.39 10.81
C VAL A 89 -4.99 19.22 12.04
N PHE A 90 -4.57 18.56 13.11
CA PHE A 90 -4.10 19.25 14.29
C PHE A 90 -2.64 19.68 14.10
N VAL A 91 -2.37 20.96 14.31
CA VAL A 91 -1.03 21.55 14.29
C VAL A 91 -0.58 21.79 15.74
N PRO A 92 0.57 21.24 16.17
CA PRO A 92 1.05 21.37 17.55
C PRO A 92 1.33 22.81 17.98
N ALA A 93 1.31 23.04 19.30
CA ALA A 93 1.81 24.28 19.90
C ALA A 93 3.30 24.47 19.62
N GLY A 94 3.76 25.72 19.61
CA GLY A 94 5.16 26.04 19.31
C GLY A 94 5.54 25.92 17.81
N THR A 95 4.58 25.64 16.93
CA THR A 95 4.79 25.66 15.48
C THR A 95 5.13 27.07 15.00
N ILE A 96 6.23 27.20 14.27
CA ILE A 96 6.77 28.47 13.76
C ILE A 96 6.58 28.64 12.25
N SER A 97 6.51 27.53 11.50
CA SER A 97 6.22 27.54 10.07
C SER A 97 5.45 26.30 9.66
N ILE A 98 4.55 26.49 8.68
CA ILE A 98 3.82 25.40 8.05
C ILE A 98 4.13 25.45 6.55
N ARG A 99 4.52 24.30 6.01
CA ARG A 99 4.82 24.06 4.61
C ARG A 99 3.86 22.99 4.08
N PHE A 100 3.53 23.07 2.80
CA PHE A 100 2.61 22.17 2.12
C PHE A 100 3.27 21.63 0.85
N SER A 101 3.36 20.30 0.75
CA SER A 101 3.85 19.62 -0.43
C SER A 101 2.72 18.87 -1.12
N PRO A 102 2.33 19.24 -2.37
CA PRO A 102 1.16 18.64 -3.03
C PRO A 102 1.45 17.35 -3.80
N CYS A 103 2.62 17.21 -4.43
CA CYS A 103 2.97 16.08 -5.29
C CYS A 103 4.35 15.48 -4.95
N ASP A 104 4.62 14.29 -5.48
CA ASP A 104 5.78 13.45 -5.16
C ASP A 104 6.71 13.18 -6.36
N ARG A 105 6.54 13.93 -7.45
CA ARG A 105 7.29 13.78 -8.70
C ARG A 105 7.77 15.13 -9.23
N PRO A 106 8.94 15.18 -9.92
CA PRO A 106 9.35 16.35 -10.66
C PRO A 106 8.47 16.56 -11.90
N GLY A 107 8.54 17.77 -12.48
CA GLY A 107 7.82 18.15 -13.68
C GLY A 107 6.56 18.98 -13.42
N PRO A 108 5.74 19.23 -14.45
CA PRO A 108 4.55 20.05 -14.32
C PRO A 108 3.46 19.34 -13.49
N PHE A 109 2.73 20.11 -12.69
CA PHE A 109 1.54 19.69 -11.94
C PHE A 109 0.55 20.85 -11.76
N GLY A 110 -0.75 20.55 -11.71
CA GLY A 110 -1.83 21.50 -11.49
C GLY A 110 -2.32 21.47 -10.05
N PHE A 111 -2.22 22.60 -9.35
CA PHE A 111 -2.61 22.69 -7.94
C PHE A 111 -3.10 24.10 -7.56
N ARG A 112 -4.18 24.16 -6.78
CA ARG A 112 -4.76 25.41 -6.28
C ARG A 112 -5.31 25.25 -4.87
N LEU A 113 -4.71 25.91 -3.87
CA LEU A 113 -5.30 26.02 -2.54
C LEU A 113 -6.49 26.98 -2.58
N ARG A 114 -7.64 26.52 -2.10
CA ARG A 114 -8.90 27.26 -2.05
C ARG A 114 -9.07 27.93 -0.70
N GLU A 115 -8.76 27.23 0.37
CA GLU A 115 -8.99 27.72 1.72
C GLU A 115 -7.94 27.11 2.65
N ALA A 116 -7.42 27.92 3.57
CA ALA A 116 -6.67 27.47 4.73
C ALA A 116 -7.11 28.31 5.92
N ARG A 117 -7.78 27.70 6.91
CA ARG A 117 -8.25 28.42 8.10
C ARG A 117 -8.17 27.58 9.36
N TRP A 118 -7.94 28.25 10.47
CA TRP A 118 -8.06 27.66 11.79
C TRP A 118 -9.53 27.47 12.15
N ILE A 119 -9.84 26.30 12.71
CA ILE A 119 -11.20 25.97 13.16
C ILE A 119 -11.17 25.65 14.66
N PRO A 120 -12.25 25.99 15.40
CA PRO A 120 -12.34 25.63 16.80
C PRO A 120 -12.48 24.11 16.96
N ALA A 121 -12.01 23.57 18.08
CA ALA A 121 -12.09 22.13 18.38
C ALA A 121 -13.53 21.59 18.32
N MET A 122 -14.53 22.43 18.63
CA MET A 122 -15.95 22.06 18.52
C MET A 122 -16.42 21.89 17.07
N GLU A 123 -15.88 22.66 16.12
CA GLU A 123 -16.15 22.45 14.69
C GLU A 123 -15.50 21.14 14.21
N ALA A 124 -14.26 20.87 14.63
CA ALA A 124 -13.58 19.61 14.35
C ALA A 124 -14.37 18.42 14.94
N LEU A 125 -14.84 18.53 16.18
CA LEU A 125 -15.69 17.52 16.82
C LEU A 125 -17.01 17.31 16.07
N ALA A 126 -17.68 18.38 15.63
CA ALA A 126 -18.90 18.27 14.83
C ALA A 126 -18.66 17.54 13.49
N ARG A 127 -17.52 17.79 12.83
CA ARG A 127 -17.09 17.03 11.65
C ARG A 127 -16.88 15.56 11.98
N GLY A 128 -16.18 15.27 13.08
CA GLY A 128 -15.98 13.91 13.57
C GLY A 128 -17.30 13.19 13.82
N ILE A 129 -18.27 13.86 14.46
CA ILE A 129 -19.61 13.29 14.72
C ILE A 129 -20.34 12.96 13.42
N ALA A 130 -20.24 13.84 12.41
CA ALA A 130 -20.88 13.65 11.11
C ALA A 130 -20.27 12.50 10.28
N ILE A 131 -19.04 12.08 10.59
CA ILE A 131 -18.32 11.01 9.89
C ILE A 131 -18.35 9.71 10.70
N GLN A 132 -17.86 9.76 11.93
CA GLN A 132 -17.76 8.64 12.86
C GLN A 132 -18.27 9.04 14.26
N PRO A 133 -19.59 8.98 14.50
CA PRO A 133 -20.18 9.47 15.75
C PRO A 133 -19.63 8.77 16.99
N PHE A 134 -19.45 7.45 16.94
CA PHE A 134 -18.90 6.71 18.08
C PHE A 134 -17.46 7.13 18.40
N ALA A 135 -16.56 7.16 17.42
CA ALA A 135 -15.17 7.57 17.63
C ALA A 135 -15.07 9.03 18.15
N ALA A 136 -15.89 9.93 17.61
CA ALA A 136 -15.95 11.32 18.07
C ALA A 136 -16.49 11.46 19.51
N LEU A 137 -17.47 10.65 19.90
CA LEU A 137 -17.96 10.62 21.29
C LEU A 137 -16.89 10.07 22.25
N HIS A 138 -16.10 9.09 21.83
CA HIS A 138 -14.94 8.63 22.59
C HIS A 138 -13.90 9.73 22.76
N ALA A 139 -13.61 10.50 21.70
CA ALA A 139 -12.74 11.68 21.80
C ALA A 139 -13.30 12.69 22.81
N LEU A 140 -14.59 13.02 22.72
CA LEU A 140 -15.24 13.93 23.69
C LEU A 140 -15.11 13.41 25.13
N GLY A 141 -15.25 12.10 25.35
CA GLY A 141 -15.00 11.47 26.63
C GLY A 141 -13.58 11.73 27.15
N ALA A 142 -12.55 11.54 26.31
CA ALA A 142 -11.16 11.84 26.64
C ALA A 142 -10.94 13.31 27.03
N TRP A 143 -11.61 14.24 26.32
CA TRP A 143 -11.59 15.67 26.65
C TRP A 143 -12.21 15.95 28.03
N LEU A 144 -13.38 15.36 28.32
CA LEU A 144 -14.08 15.54 29.60
C LEU A 144 -13.25 15.04 30.80
N ILE A 145 -12.47 13.97 30.63
CA ILE A 145 -11.57 13.45 31.67
C ILE A 145 -10.17 14.08 31.64
N ARG A 146 -9.99 15.20 30.93
CA ARG A 146 -8.76 16.00 30.84
C ARG A 146 -7.55 15.24 30.28
N ARG A 147 -7.77 14.45 29.23
CA ARG A 147 -6.69 13.82 28.44
C ARG A 147 -6.60 14.45 27.05
N PRO A 148 -5.88 15.58 26.91
CA PRO A 148 -5.86 16.35 25.67
C PRO A 148 -5.19 15.60 24.50
N ASP A 149 -4.19 14.77 24.76
CA ASP A 149 -3.51 14.00 23.71
C ASP A 149 -4.38 12.86 23.18
N ASP A 150 -5.05 12.12 24.08
CA ASP A 150 -6.06 11.12 23.71
C ASP A 150 -7.20 11.77 22.90
N PHE A 151 -7.69 12.95 23.32
CA PHE A 151 -8.70 13.70 22.56
C PHE A 151 -8.22 14.03 21.15
N ARG A 152 -7.00 14.55 20.99
CA ARG A 152 -6.43 14.91 19.68
C ARG A 152 -6.28 13.70 18.77
N LEU A 153 -5.75 12.60 19.30
CA LEU A 153 -5.55 11.36 18.56
C LEU A 153 -6.89 10.80 18.07
N LEU A 154 -7.83 10.58 19.00
CA LEU A 154 -9.14 10.00 18.69
C LEU A 154 -9.95 10.89 17.73
N LEU A 155 -9.87 12.22 17.89
CA LEU A 155 -10.55 13.13 16.98
C LEU A 155 -9.91 13.16 15.58
N THR A 156 -8.58 13.03 15.50
CA THR A 156 -7.87 12.90 14.23
C THR A 156 -8.30 11.65 13.48
N GLU A 157 -8.42 10.51 14.17
CA GLU A 157 -8.93 9.26 13.60
C GLU A 157 -10.39 9.41 13.14
N ALA A 158 -11.25 10.01 13.97
CA ALA A 158 -12.68 10.19 13.67
C ALA A 158 -12.95 11.06 12.44
N ILE A 159 -12.11 12.07 12.18
CA ILE A 159 -12.24 12.97 11.02
C ILE A 159 -11.52 12.40 9.78
N GLY A 160 -10.39 11.71 10.00
CA GLY A 160 -9.47 11.30 8.94
C GLY A 160 -9.79 9.96 8.27
N ALA A 161 -10.82 9.24 8.72
CA ALA A 161 -11.23 7.98 8.09
C ALA A 161 -12.76 7.88 7.97
N ARG A 162 -13.26 7.61 6.76
CA ARG A 162 -14.70 7.40 6.52
C ARG A 162 -15.00 5.97 6.09
N PRO A 163 -16.07 5.35 6.60
CA PRO A 163 -16.52 4.05 6.11
C PRO A 163 -16.77 4.04 4.59
N LEU A 164 -16.42 2.94 3.91
CA LEU A 164 -16.63 2.79 2.46
C LEU A 164 -18.11 2.94 2.04
N ARG A 165 -19.06 2.57 2.91
CA ARG A 165 -20.51 2.76 2.67
C ARG A 165 -20.93 4.22 2.44
N ASP A 166 -20.12 5.19 2.88
CA ASP A 166 -20.40 6.62 2.71
C ASP A 166 -19.82 7.18 1.39
N TYR A 167 -19.35 6.31 0.49
CA TYR A 167 -18.69 6.66 -0.76
C TYR A 167 -19.42 7.73 -1.57
N ALA A 168 -20.72 7.57 -1.84
CA ALA A 168 -21.49 8.52 -2.63
C ALA A 168 -21.55 9.94 -2.04
N ARG A 169 -21.53 10.07 -0.70
CA ARG A 169 -21.46 11.37 -0.01
C ARG A 169 -20.04 11.94 -0.09
N TRP A 170 -19.04 11.09 0.16
CA TRP A 170 -17.63 11.45 0.12
C TRP A 170 -17.21 11.94 -1.28
N LYS A 171 -17.60 11.23 -2.35
CA LYS A 171 -17.38 11.60 -3.75
C LYS A 171 -17.96 12.98 -4.06
N ARG A 172 -19.24 13.21 -3.75
CA ARG A 172 -19.92 14.50 -4.02
C ARG A 172 -19.20 15.71 -3.42
N ALA A 173 -18.63 15.56 -2.22
CA ALA A 173 -17.87 16.63 -1.58
C ALA A 173 -16.52 16.93 -2.26
N ARG A 174 -15.97 15.95 -2.97
CA ARG A 174 -14.63 15.95 -3.57
C ARG A 174 -14.62 16.07 -5.09
N SER A 175 -15.78 15.96 -5.73
CA SER A 175 -15.93 16.23 -7.16
C SER A 175 -16.01 17.72 -7.44
N ARG A 176 -15.41 18.13 -8.56
CA ARG A 176 -15.57 19.47 -9.13
C ARG A 176 -15.73 19.37 -10.64
N MET A 177 -16.30 20.39 -11.26
CA MET A 177 -16.25 20.49 -12.73
C MET A 177 -14.79 20.66 -13.19
N PRO A 178 -14.37 20.01 -14.27
CA PRO A 178 -13.05 20.21 -14.86
C PRO A 178 -12.86 21.65 -15.36
N ASP A 179 -11.65 22.18 -15.19
CA ASP A 179 -11.19 23.51 -15.62
C ASP A 179 -10.19 23.32 -16.79
N TRP A 180 -10.73 23.06 -17.99
CA TRP A 180 -9.95 22.81 -19.21
C TRP A 180 -9.19 24.04 -19.72
N SER A 181 -9.49 25.23 -19.19
CA SER A 181 -8.74 26.47 -19.44
C SER A 181 -7.59 26.70 -18.45
N GLY A 182 -7.46 25.86 -17.41
CA GLY A 182 -6.58 26.10 -16.27
C GLY A 182 -5.86 24.83 -15.81
N ILE A 183 -6.09 24.40 -14.56
CA ILE A 183 -5.36 23.29 -13.94
C ILE A 183 -5.51 21.94 -14.64
N ASP A 184 -6.59 21.74 -15.40
CA ASP A 184 -6.85 20.49 -16.13
C ASP A 184 -6.44 20.59 -17.61
N GLN A 185 -5.74 21.65 -18.01
CA GLN A 185 -5.31 21.82 -19.39
C GLN A 185 -4.35 20.69 -19.80
N ILE A 186 -4.76 19.94 -20.82
CA ILE A 186 -3.90 19.01 -21.55
C ILE A 186 -3.20 19.87 -22.59
N GLY A 187 -1.90 20.15 -22.40
CA GLY A 187 -1.13 21.04 -23.31
C GLY A 187 -1.02 20.47 -24.74
N ALA A 188 -0.22 21.14 -25.59
CA ALA A 188 0.15 20.64 -26.93
C ALA A 188 1.08 19.42 -26.84
N VAL A 189 0.57 18.32 -26.30
CA VAL A 189 1.24 17.02 -26.20
C VAL A 189 0.79 16.18 -27.39
N ASP A 190 1.73 15.50 -28.05
CA ASP A 190 1.41 14.50 -29.09
C ASP A 190 0.77 13.29 -28.40
N LEU A 191 -0.57 13.27 -28.35
CA LEU A 191 -1.34 12.21 -27.71
C LEU A 191 -1.48 11.01 -28.65
N PRO A 192 -1.41 9.77 -28.12
CA PRO A 192 -1.75 8.59 -28.91
C PRO A 192 -3.24 8.62 -29.31
N ARG A 193 -3.61 7.94 -30.40
CA ARG A 193 -5.02 7.70 -30.69
C ARG A 193 -5.56 6.67 -29.70
N LEU A 194 -6.81 6.85 -29.30
CA LEU A 194 -7.52 5.92 -28.45
C LEU A 194 -8.69 5.31 -29.21
N ARG A 195 -8.72 3.98 -29.25
CA ARG A 195 -9.88 3.21 -29.68
C ARG A 195 -10.56 2.58 -28.48
N LEU A 196 -11.88 2.70 -28.43
CA LEU A 196 -12.68 2.08 -27.37
C LEU A 196 -13.42 0.86 -27.91
N CYS A 197 -13.22 -0.26 -27.22
CA CYS A 197 -13.64 -1.60 -27.59
C CYS A 197 -14.67 -2.10 -26.56
N ALA A 198 -15.95 -2.08 -26.94
CA ALA A 198 -17.02 -2.63 -26.10
C ALA A 198 -17.04 -4.18 -26.16
N MET A 199 -17.17 -4.85 -25.01
CA MET A 199 -17.21 -6.31 -24.89
C MET A 199 -18.61 -6.77 -24.45
N GLY A 200 -19.35 -7.49 -25.29
CA GLY A 200 -20.68 -8.03 -24.97
C GLY A 200 -21.64 -8.16 -26.16
N THR A 201 -22.86 -8.64 -25.92
CA THR A 201 -23.81 -9.03 -26.99
C THR A 201 -24.89 -8.00 -27.36
N ALA A 202 -25.16 -6.98 -26.54
CA ALA A 202 -25.97 -5.82 -26.92
C ALA A 202 -25.97 -4.82 -25.76
N ASP A 203 -25.37 -3.65 -25.99
CA ASP A 203 -25.58 -2.33 -25.36
C ASP A 203 -24.28 -1.52 -25.46
N HIS A 204 -24.38 -0.29 -25.97
CA HIS A 204 -23.20 0.54 -26.21
C HIS A 204 -22.69 1.17 -24.91
N PRO A 205 -21.37 1.22 -24.68
CA PRO A 205 -20.82 2.08 -23.65
C PRO A 205 -21.26 3.52 -23.93
N MET A 206 -21.73 4.19 -22.89
CA MET A 206 -22.19 5.56 -23.00
C MET A 206 -21.01 6.51 -22.84
N LEU A 207 -20.79 7.29 -23.89
CA LEU A 207 -19.90 8.43 -23.87
C LEU A 207 -20.64 9.71 -23.46
N PRO A 208 -19.93 10.67 -22.84
CA PRO A 208 -20.41 12.04 -22.82
C PRO A 208 -20.45 12.60 -24.26
N PRO A 209 -21.46 13.41 -24.61
CA PRO A 209 -21.66 13.91 -25.97
C PRO A 209 -20.56 14.88 -26.45
N ASN A 210 -19.74 15.44 -25.55
CA ASN A 210 -18.64 16.34 -25.88
C ASN A 210 -17.37 15.92 -25.15
N LEU A 211 -16.34 15.50 -25.91
CA LEU A 211 -15.00 15.29 -25.36
C LEU A 211 -14.23 16.62 -25.35
N PRO A 212 -13.69 17.05 -24.20
CA PRO A 212 -12.97 18.32 -24.09
C PRO A 212 -11.59 18.28 -24.79
N GLY A 213 -11.08 19.45 -25.20
CA GLY A 213 -9.65 19.63 -25.54
C GLY A 213 -9.17 19.09 -26.88
N GLY A 214 -10.05 18.77 -27.83
CA GLY A 214 -9.64 18.22 -29.13
C GLY A 214 -9.19 16.76 -29.07
N ILE A 215 -9.55 16.05 -27.99
CA ILE A 215 -9.27 14.63 -27.81
C ILE A 215 -9.92 13.81 -28.93
N MET A 216 -9.07 13.13 -29.72
CA MET A 216 -9.51 12.22 -30.77
C MET A 216 -9.67 10.81 -30.19
N ALA A 217 -10.90 10.44 -29.85
CA ALA A 217 -11.26 9.07 -29.52
C ALA A 217 -12.18 8.50 -30.60
N GLU A 218 -11.78 7.38 -31.20
CA GLU A 218 -12.60 6.66 -32.17
C GLU A 218 -13.27 5.47 -31.50
N TRP A 219 -14.56 5.29 -31.79
CA TRP A 219 -15.38 4.28 -31.15
C TRP A 219 -15.76 3.18 -32.12
N HIS A 220 -15.52 1.93 -31.71
CA HIS A 220 -15.85 0.76 -32.51
C HIS A 220 -16.47 -0.32 -31.61
N ALA A 221 -17.68 -0.76 -31.96
CA ALA A 221 -18.29 -1.91 -31.32
C ALA A 221 -17.72 -3.19 -31.95
N PHE A 222 -17.15 -4.08 -31.13
CA PHE A 222 -16.72 -5.39 -31.56
C PHE A 222 -17.61 -6.43 -30.87
N PRO A 223 -18.49 -7.13 -31.60
CA PRO A 223 -19.29 -8.19 -30.99
C PRO A 223 -18.34 -9.25 -30.45
N ALA A 224 -18.49 -9.59 -29.17
CA ALA A 224 -17.81 -10.72 -28.60
C ALA A 224 -18.39 -12.01 -29.22
N ASP A 225 -17.55 -13.02 -29.50
CA ASP A 225 -18.06 -14.30 -30.00
C ASP A 225 -18.89 -15.05 -28.94
N SER A 226 -19.38 -16.25 -29.26
CA SER A 226 -20.18 -17.08 -28.33
C SER A 226 -19.46 -17.44 -27.03
N GLU A 227 -18.13 -17.26 -26.97
CA GLU A 227 -17.29 -17.48 -25.80
C GLU A 227 -16.83 -16.16 -25.15
N GLY A 228 -17.34 -15.01 -25.61
CA GLY A 228 -17.02 -13.69 -25.07
C GLY A 228 -15.68 -13.11 -25.58
N ARG A 229 -15.10 -13.64 -26.66
CA ARG A 229 -13.80 -13.21 -27.18
C ARG A 229 -13.92 -12.05 -28.16
N VAL A 230 -12.96 -11.11 -28.11
CA VAL A 230 -12.82 -10.00 -29.06
C VAL A 230 -11.70 -10.28 -30.05
N ASN A 231 -11.92 -10.02 -31.34
CA ASN A 231 -10.88 -10.13 -32.36
C ASN A 231 -9.86 -8.99 -32.24
N LEU A 232 -8.68 -9.30 -31.70
CA LEU A 232 -7.59 -8.34 -31.47
C LEU A 232 -7.00 -7.73 -32.74
N ALA A 233 -6.93 -8.49 -33.83
CA ALA A 233 -6.44 -7.97 -35.10
C ALA A 233 -7.35 -6.84 -35.61
N ARG A 234 -8.67 -7.03 -35.52
CA ARG A 234 -9.67 -6.02 -35.89
C ARG A 234 -9.67 -4.82 -34.94
N ALA A 235 -9.45 -5.05 -33.65
CA ALA A 235 -9.34 -3.97 -32.66
C ALA A 235 -8.17 -3.03 -32.97
N THR A 236 -7.07 -3.53 -33.53
CA THR A 236 -5.85 -2.75 -33.79
C THR A 236 -5.72 -2.21 -35.22
N GLU A 237 -6.73 -2.42 -36.07
CA GLU A 237 -6.70 -2.02 -37.49
C GLU A 237 -6.58 -0.50 -37.66
N GLY A 238 -5.59 -0.04 -38.45
CA GLY A 238 -5.38 1.40 -38.71
C GLY A 238 -4.82 2.22 -37.55
N LEU A 239 -4.40 1.57 -36.45
CA LEU A 239 -3.71 2.20 -35.31
C LEU A 239 -2.18 2.14 -35.47
N ALA A 240 -1.43 3.06 -34.89
CA ALA A 240 0.02 2.94 -34.73
C ALA A 240 0.36 2.06 -33.51
N ALA A 241 1.59 1.54 -33.41
CA ALA A 241 1.99 0.71 -32.26
C ALA A 241 1.87 1.43 -30.91
N ARG A 242 2.03 2.77 -30.92
CA ARG A 242 1.89 3.66 -29.76
C ARG A 242 0.44 3.89 -29.33
N ASP A 243 -0.52 3.67 -30.21
CA ASP A 243 -1.94 3.96 -29.95
C ASP A 243 -2.53 2.94 -28.98
N LEU A 244 -3.69 3.27 -28.40
CA LEU A 244 -4.32 2.51 -27.33
C LEU A 244 -5.64 1.88 -27.76
N CYS A 245 -5.91 0.69 -27.23
CA CYS A 245 -7.24 0.07 -27.23
C CYS A 245 -7.72 -0.05 -25.78
N LEU A 246 -8.79 0.65 -25.42
CA LEU A 246 -9.46 0.55 -24.12
C LEU A 246 -10.63 -0.43 -24.21
N PHE A 247 -10.55 -1.51 -23.46
CA PHE A 247 -11.60 -2.52 -23.38
C PHE A 247 -12.54 -2.21 -22.22
N VAL A 248 -13.85 -2.18 -22.49
CA VAL A 248 -14.90 -1.93 -21.50
C VAL A 248 -16.08 -2.89 -21.70
N PRO A 249 -16.79 -3.30 -20.65
CA PRO A 249 -18.06 -4.01 -20.81
C PRO A 249 -19.10 -3.21 -21.61
N ALA A 250 -19.97 -3.92 -22.31
CA ALA A 250 -21.21 -3.36 -22.85
C ALA A 250 -22.04 -2.71 -21.71
N GLY A 251 -22.58 -1.51 -21.97
CA GLY A 251 -23.37 -0.74 -21.01
C GLY A 251 -22.57 0.09 -19.97
N SER A 252 -21.23 0.12 -20.02
CA SER A 252 -20.43 0.97 -19.13
C SER A 252 -20.55 2.47 -19.48
N ILE A 253 -20.53 3.35 -18.46
CA ILE A 253 -20.54 4.81 -18.62
C ILE A 253 -19.14 5.35 -18.38
N VAL A 254 -18.48 5.92 -19.39
CA VAL A 254 -17.12 6.44 -19.24
C VAL A 254 -17.14 7.90 -18.75
N CYS A 255 -16.41 8.19 -17.66
CA CYS A 255 -16.22 9.55 -17.14
C CYS A 255 -15.61 10.47 -18.21
N VAL A 256 -16.10 11.71 -18.31
CA VAL A 256 -15.58 12.68 -19.29
C VAL A 256 -14.10 13.00 -19.06
N GLU A 257 -13.62 12.85 -17.82
CA GLU A 257 -12.26 13.12 -17.40
C GLU A 257 -11.32 11.91 -17.53
N ALA A 258 -11.86 10.70 -17.66
CA ALA A 258 -11.09 9.46 -17.70
C ALA A 258 -10.21 9.35 -18.95
N LEU A 259 -10.76 9.69 -20.12
CA LEU A 259 -10.04 9.60 -21.39
C LEU A 259 -8.88 10.62 -21.48
N PRO A 260 -9.08 11.91 -21.13
CA PRO A 260 -8.00 12.86 -20.88
C PRO A 260 -6.85 12.29 -20.04
N ALA A 261 -7.17 11.75 -18.86
CA ALA A 261 -6.19 11.24 -17.93
C ALA A 261 -5.44 10.04 -18.51
N LEU A 262 -6.13 9.13 -19.21
CA LEU A 262 -5.53 7.94 -19.82
C LEU A 262 -4.54 8.34 -20.91
N LEU A 263 -4.96 9.23 -21.81
CA LEU A 263 -4.12 9.71 -22.91
C LEU A 263 -2.90 10.45 -22.38
N ARG A 264 -3.06 11.28 -21.33
CA ARG A 264 -1.95 11.96 -20.69
C ARG A 264 -0.98 10.97 -20.04
N ALA A 265 -1.49 10.02 -19.26
CA ALA A 265 -0.66 8.98 -18.65
C ALA A 265 0.10 8.17 -19.70
N ALA A 266 -0.53 7.85 -20.84
CA ALA A 266 0.12 7.11 -21.92
C ALA A 266 1.16 7.92 -22.70
N ALA A 267 1.03 9.23 -22.75
CA ALA A 267 2.04 10.14 -23.29
C ALA A 267 3.21 10.33 -22.33
N ASP A 268 2.94 10.47 -21.03
CA ASP A 268 3.95 10.61 -19.98
C ASP A 268 4.74 9.28 -19.76
N HIS A 269 4.15 8.14 -20.14
CA HIS A 269 4.76 6.80 -20.02
C HIS A 269 4.79 6.05 -21.37
N PRO A 270 5.64 6.45 -22.33
CA PRO A 270 5.70 5.85 -23.67
C PRO A 270 6.04 4.34 -23.66
N ASP A 271 6.82 3.89 -22.68
CA ASP A 271 7.22 2.48 -22.54
C ASP A 271 6.20 1.60 -21.80
N ALA A 272 5.16 2.23 -21.23
CA ALA A 272 4.09 1.50 -20.58
C ALA A 272 3.18 0.85 -21.61
N VAL A 273 2.81 -0.42 -21.42
CA VAL A 273 2.03 -1.19 -22.39
C VAL A 273 0.61 -1.53 -21.96
N LEU A 274 0.35 -1.54 -20.65
CA LEU A 274 -0.98 -1.68 -20.06
C LEU A 274 -1.26 -0.48 -19.15
N PHE A 275 -2.50 -0.03 -19.17
CA PHE A 275 -3.04 1.02 -18.31
C PHE A 275 -4.33 0.50 -17.70
N TYR A 276 -4.50 0.67 -16.39
CA TYR A 276 -5.73 0.34 -15.69
C TYR A 276 -6.02 1.45 -14.68
N GLY A 277 -7.25 1.51 -14.16
CA GLY A 277 -7.63 2.59 -13.26
C GLY A 277 -8.65 2.17 -12.21
N ASP A 278 -8.97 3.09 -11.31
CA ASP A 278 -10.04 2.85 -10.35
C ASP A 278 -11.38 2.76 -11.09
N GLU A 279 -12.36 2.18 -10.44
CA GLU A 279 -13.72 2.06 -10.97
C GLU A 279 -14.76 2.29 -9.89
N GLU A 280 -15.98 2.50 -10.33
CA GLU A 280 -17.15 2.55 -9.47
C GLU A 280 -18.10 1.43 -9.88
N ILE A 281 -18.73 0.82 -8.88
CA ILE A 281 -19.69 -0.26 -9.10
C ILE A 281 -20.94 0.09 -8.30
N GLU A 282 -22.09 0.04 -8.95
CA GLU A 282 -23.38 0.16 -8.29
C GLU A 282 -23.99 -1.24 -8.15
N THR A 283 -24.22 -1.66 -6.91
CA THR A 283 -24.90 -2.93 -6.65
C THR A 283 -26.25 -2.68 -5.98
N PRO A 284 -27.28 -3.51 -6.25
CA PRO A 284 -28.60 -3.33 -5.63
C PRO A 284 -28.57 -3.31 -4.10
N ASP A 285 -27.61 -4.01 -3.49
CA ASP A 285 -27.45 -4.16 -2.04
C ASP A 285 -26.54 -3.09 -1.38
N ARG A 286 -25.57 -2.53 -2.10
CA ARG A 286 -24.57 -1.59 -1.54
C ARG A 286 -24.63 -0.18 -2.11
N GLY A 287 -25.40 0.03 -3.18
CA GLY A 287 -25.38 1.26 -3.95
C GLY A 287 -24.01 1.52 -4.58
N LEU A 288 -23.75 2.78 -4.95
CA LEU A 288 -22.49 3.19 -5.58
C LEU A 288 -21.30 3.07 -4.61
N THR A 289 -20.31 2.26 -4.96
CA THR A 289 -19.07 2.07 -4.21
C THR A 289 -17.85 2.24 -5.11
N GLY A 290 -16.82 2.94 -4.61
CA GLY A 290 -15.54 3.09 -5.30
C GLY A 290 -14.59 1.92 -5.04
N VAL A 291 -13.85 1.55 -6.08
CA VAL A 291 -12.89 0.46 -6.10
C VAL A 291 -11.52 1.05 -6.43
N PHE A 292 -10.75 1.36 -5.37
CA PHE A 292 -9.45 2.04 -5.45
C PHE A 292 -8.29 1.07 -5.59
N ARG A 293 -7.71 0.96 -6.79
CA ARG A 293 -6.69 -0.04 -7.10
C ARG A 293 -5.32 0.43 -6.65
N ALA A 294 -4.57 -0.49 -6.04
CA ALA A 294 -3.16 -0.25 -5.79
C ALA A 294 -2.34 -0.36 -7.09
N GLY A 295 -1.06 0.00 -7.01
CA GLY A 295 -0.05 -0.27 -8.02
C GLY A 295 0.01 -1.75 -8.41
N PHE A 296 0.59 -1.99 -9.59
CA PHE A 296 0.51 -3.29 -10.26
C PHE A 296 1.25 -4.36 -9.46
N ASP A 297 0.60 -5.51 -9.28
CA ASP A 297 1.22 -6.70 -8.71
C ASP A 297 0.87 -7.93 -9.55
N PRO A 298 1.86 -8.61 -10.16
CA PRO A 298 1.59 -9.75 -11.02
C PRO A 298 0.88 -10.89 -10.29
N LEU A 299 1.19 -11.14 -9.01
CA LEU A 299 0.61 -12.27 -8.27
C LEU A 299 -0.92 -12.14 -8.12
N VAL A 300 -1.41 -10.93 -7.92
CA VAL A 300 -2.85 -10.64 -7.82
C VAL A 300 -3.47 -10.38 -9.20
N THR A 301 -2.72 -9.76 -10.12
CA THR A 301 -3.24 -9.38 -11.43
C THR A 301 -3.52 -10.59 -12.31
N PHE A 302 -2.76 -11.70 -12.19
CA PHE A 302 -3.02 -12.93 -12.94
C PHE A 302 -4.09 -13.82 -12.31
N ALA A 303 -4.41 -13.63 -11.03
CA ALA A 303 -5.40 -14.42 -10.34
C ALA A 303 -6.87 -14.05 -10.70
N ASP A 304 -7.11 -12.94 -11.44
CA ASP A 304 -8.37 -12.57 -12.17
C ASP A 304 -8.41 -11.11 -12.75
N LEU A 305 -7.30 -10.46 -13.17
CA LEU A 305 -7.26 -9.00 -13.50
C LEU A 305 -7.89 -8.12 -12.38
N ALA A 306 -7.74 -8.59 -11.13
CA ALA A 306 -8.02 -7.93 -9.85
C ALA A 306 -9.29 -7.06 -9.77
N ALA A 307 -10.39 -7.63 -10.27
CA ALA A 307 -11.79 -7.38 -9.95
C ALA A 307 -12.55 -6.25 -10.67
N GLY A 308 -12.11 -5.83 -11.85
CA GLY A 308 -13.03 -5.16 -12.79
C GLY A 308 -12.50 -4.95 -14.19
N ALA A 309 -13.35 -4.44 -15.07
CA ALA A 309 -13.35 -4.84 -16.48
C ALA A 309 -12.68 -3.87 -17.45
N VAL A 310 -11.95 -2.87 -16.93
CA VAL A 310 -11.47 -1.75 -17.75
C VAL A 310 -9.95 -1.67 -17.79
N VAL A 311 -9.41 -1.92 -18.98
CA VAL A 311 -7.97 -1.98 -19.25
C VAL A 311 -7.69 -1.38 -20.63
N ALA A 312 -6.69 -0.50 -20.71
CA ALA A 312 -6.14 -0.02 -21.96
C ALA A 312 -4.81 -0.71 -22.27
N LEU A 313 -4.61 -1.14 -23.51
CA LEU A 313 -3.38 -1.76 -23.98
C LEU A 313 -2.86 -1.05 -25.21
N ARG A 314 -1.53 -0.99 -25.38
CA ARG A 314 -0.93 -0.52 -26.62
C ARG A 314 -1.24 -1.46 -27.79
N ALA A 315 -1.60 -0.90 -28.93
CA ALA A 315 -1.93 -1.65 -30.13
C ALA A 315 -0.75 -2.51 -30.62
N GLY A 316 0.51 -2.05 -30.45
CA GLY A 316 1.69 -2.83 -30.81
C GLY A 316 1.80 -4.16 -30.06
N ILE A 317 1.42 -4.18 -28.78
CA ILE A 317 1.45 -5.39 -27.94
C ILE A 317 0.29 -6.32 -28.28
N LEU A 318 -0.90 -5.77 -28.52
CA LEU A 318 -2.07 -6.54 -28.93
C LEU A 318 -1.86 -7.31 -30.25
N ARG A 319 -1.08 -6.75 -31.20
CA ARG A 319 -0.74 -7.43 -32.46
C ARG A 319 0.12 -8.67 -32.25
N GLN A 320 1.08 -8.62 -31.34
CA GLN A 320 1.94 -9.77 -31.01
C GLN A 320 1.10 -10.96 -30.53
N PHE A 321 0.02 -10.69 -29.78
CA PHE A 321 -0.92 -11.73 -29.35
C PHE A 321 -1.82 -12.25 -30.49
N ALA A 322 -2.18 -11.39 -31.44
CA ALA A 322 -3.05 -11.77 -32.58
C ALA A 322 -2.33 -12.64 -33.63
N GLU A 323 -1.01 -12.47 -33.79
CA GLU A 323 -0.20 -13.15 -34.81
C GLU A 323 0.33 -14.54 -34.39
N GLY A 324 -0.01 -15.01 -33.19
CA GLY A 324 0.25 -16.40 -32.77
C GLY A 324 1.71 -16.77 -32.48
N ALA A 325 2.57 -15.82 -32.11
CA ALA A 325 3.97 -16.11 -31.80
C ALA A 325 4.15 -17.02 -30.55
N PRO A 326 4.95 -18.11 -30.62
CA PRO A 326 5.36 -18.89 -29.44
C PRO A 326 6.82 -18.68 -28.96
N SER A 327 6.98 -18.55 -27.62
CA SER A 327 8.07 -18.97 -26.67
C SER A 327 9.41 -18.19 -26.56
N PRO A 328 10.13 -18.10 -25.40
CA PRO A 328 10.11 -18.96 -24.19
C PRO A 328 9.66 -18.26 -22.90
N ALA A 329 8.96 -18.98 -22.01
CA ALA A 329 8.40 -18.51 -20.74
C ALA A 329 7.07 -17.71 -20.81
N SER A 330 6.16 -18.07 -21.72
CA SER A 330 4.84 -17.43 -21.84
C SER A 330 4.07 -17.39 -20.50
N PRO A 331 3.54 -16.22 -20.07
CA PRO A 331 2.50 -16.20 -19.05
C PRO A 331 1.30 -16.96 -19.60
N PRO A 332 0.66 -17.84 -18.85
CA PRO A 332 -0.76 -18.00 -19.02
C PRO A 332 -1.42 -16.73 -18.49
N GLY A 333 -2.05 -15.90 -19.34
CA GLY A 333 -3.10 -15.02 -18.81
C GLY A 333 -3.20 -13.56 -19.26
N LEU A 334 -2.49 -13.07 -20.28
CA LEU A 334 -3.06 -11.93 -21.06
C LEU A 334 -3.94 -12.45 -22.20
N ALA A 335 -4.66 -13.51 -21.87
CA ALA A 335 -5.65 -14.06 -22.72
C ALA A 335 -6.91 -13.22 -22.45
N LEU A 336 -7.41 -12.48 -23.44
CA LEU A 336 -8.86 -12.25 -23.58
C LEU A 336 -9.62 -13.59 -23.81
N HIS A 337 -9.07 -14.69 -23.30
CA HIS A 337 -9.49 -16.07 -23.37
C HIS A 337 -9.90 -16.52 -21.97
N ARG A 338 -10.97 -15.92 -21.45
CA ARG A 338 -12.00 -16.67 -20.73
C ARG A 338 -13.22 -15.77 -20.55
N PRO A 339 -14.44 -16.31 -20.66
CA PRO A 339 -15.65 -15.52 -20.68
C PRO A 339 -15.78 -14.74 -19.37
N LEU A 340 -16.13 -13.45 -19.46
CA LEU A 340 -16.62 -12.60 -18.36
C LEU A 340 -17.96 -13.11 -17.76
N SER A 341 -18.25 -14.41 -17.81
CA SER A 341 -19.49 -15.01 -17.38
C SER A 341 -19.24 -16.16 -16.40
N ARG A 342 -19.17 -15.80 -15.11
CA ARG A 342 -19.91 -16.42 -13.98
C ARG A 342 -19.38 -15.92 -12.63
N ARG A 343 -19.87 -14.76 -12.21
CA ARG A 343 -20.43 -14.57 -10.85
C ARG A 343 -21.70 -13.76 -11.01
N GLY A 344 -22.73 -14.12 -10.25
CA GLY A 344 -24.10 -13.66 -10.42
C GLY A 344 -24.20 -12.15 -10.61
N ALA A 345 -25.05 -11.78 -11.56
CA ALA A 345 -25.58 -10.45 -11.85
C ALA A 345 -25.21 -9.32 -10.86
N ALA A 346 -24.53 -8.29 -11.36
CA ALA A 346 -24.78 -6.90 -10.98
C ALA A 346 -24.57 -5.98 -12.20
N PRO A 347 -25.41 -4.94 -12.41
CA PRO A 347 -25.49 -4.17 -13.65
C PRO A 347 -24.52 -2.97 -13.74
N ALA A 348 -24.21 -2.63 -14.99
CA ALA A 348 -23.84 -1.34 -15.61
C ALA A 348 -23.33 -0.15 -14.74
N GLY A 349 -22.14 0.37 -15.13
CA GLY A 349 -21.70 1.75 -14.86
C GLY A 349 -20.24 1.86 -14.41
N THR A 350 -19.27 2.06 -15.32
CA THR A 350 -17.83 2.15 -14.97
C THR A 350 -17.23 3.54 -15.20
N LEU A 351 -17.20 4.37 -14.16
CA LEU A 351 -16.52 5.67 -14.17
C LEU A 351 -15.05 5.49 -13.71
N LEU A 352 -14.05 5.91 -14.50
CA LEU A 352 -12.63 5.75 -14.16
C LEU A 352 -11.99 7.05 -13.60
N PRO A 353 -11.72 7.13 -12.29
CA PRO A 353 -10.73 8.04 -11.75
C PRO A 353 -9.38 7.33 -11.56
N GLY A 354 -8.26 8.01 -11.86
CA GLY A 354 -6.91 7.50 -11.58
C GLY A 354 -6.44 6.38 -12.51
N LEU A 355 -5.28 6.55 -13.16
CA LEU A 355 -4.69 5.54 -14.05
C LEU A 355 -3.30 5.16 -13.59
N LEU A 356 -3.00 3.86 -13.68
CA LEU A 356 -1.75 3.25 -13.29
C LEU A 356 -1.11 2.59 -14.52
N PRO A 357 0.11 3.01 -14.93
CA PRO A 357 0.84 2.44 -16.04
C PRO A 357 1.60 1.16 -15.65
N TRP A 358 1.68 0.21 -16.57
CA TRP A 358 2.55 -0.98 -16.48
C TRP A 358 3.64 -0.93 -17.53
N LEU A 359 4.91 -1.05 -17.13
CA LEU A 359 6.07 -0.99 -18.01
C LEU A 359 6.44 -2.35 -18.61
N ALA A 360 6.75 -2.37 -19.91
CA ALA A 360 7.32 -3.53 -20.60
C ALA A 360 8.82 -3.70 -20.28
N ALA A 361 9.17 -3.91 -19.02
CA ALA A 361 10.48 -4.43 -18.67
C ALA A 361 10.30 -5.94 -18.44
N GLY A 362 10.97 -6.76 -19.25
CA GLY A 362 10.86 -8.22 -19.28
C GLY A 362 10.99 -8.87 -17.90
N TRP A 363 9.87 -8.92 -17.19
CA TRP A 363 9.80 -9.57 -15.90
C TRP A 363 9.80 -11.08 -16.15
N PRO A 364 10.65 -11.85 -15.45
CA PRO A 364 10.55 -13.29 -15.43
C PRO A 364 9.23 -13.61 -14.74
N LEU A 365 8.20 -13.80 -15.57
CA LEU A 365 6.99 -14.50 -15.23
C LEU A 365 7.32 -15.61 -14.30
N LEU A 366 6.61 -15.63 -13.16
CA LEU A 366 6.86 -16.46 -12.00
C LEU A 366 7.32 -17.84 -12.44
N ALA A 367 8.63 -17.98 -12.69
CA ALA A 367 9.15 -19.24 -13.17
C ALA A 367 8.79 -20.20 -12.03
N PRO A 368 8.12 -21.32 -12.33
CA PRO A 368 7.87 -22.29 -11.28
C PRO A 368 9.21 -22.56 -10.60
N PRO A 369 9.25 -22.64 -9.26
CA PRO A 369 10.49 -22.94 -8.56
C PRO A 369 11.14 -24.14 -9.26
N ALA A 370 12.42 -23.98 -9.62
CA ALA A 370 13.12 -24.99 -10.42
C ALA A 370 12.91 -26.37 -9.78
N GLU A 371 12.54 -27.37 -10.59
CA GLU A 371 12.40 -28.75 -10.11
C GLU A 371 13.73 -29.18 -9.46
N GLY A 372 13.69 -29.39 -8.15
CA GLY A 372 14.87 -29.65 -7.33
C GLY A 372 14.51 -29.94 -5.88
N ALA A 373 15.48 -30.43 -5.12
CA ALA A 373 15.32 -30.59 -3.68
C ALA A 373 15.05 -29.23 -3.03
N PRO A 374 14.11 -29.14 -2.06
CA PRO A 374 13.83 -27.89 -1.37
C PRO A 374 15.12 -27.35 -0.71
N PRO A 375 15.31 -26.02 -0.69
CA PRO A 375 16.51 -25.42 -0.13
C PRO A 375 16.62 -25.71 1.37
N SER A 376 17.85 -25.84 1.88
CA SER A 376 18.08 -25.99 3.32
C SER A 376 17.56 -24.76 4.07
N VAL A 377 16.90 -25.00 5.20
CA VAL A 377 16.27 -23.97 6.03
C VAL A 377 16.87 -23.98 7.44
N SER A 378 17.08 -22.78 7.97
CA SER A 378 17.31 -22.54 9.39
C SER A 378 16.20 -21.67 9.97
N ILE A 379 15.43 -22.23 10.90
CA ILE A 379 14.42 -21.50 11.68
C ILE A 379 15.11 -20.91 12.90
N LEU A 380 15.06 -19.58 13.02
CA LEU A 380 15.74 -18.79 14.03
C LEU A 380 14.72 -18.23 15.01
N ILE A 381 14.78 -18.68 16.27
CA ILE A 381 13.78 -18.36 17.29
C ILE A 381 14.45 -17.66 18.48
N PRO A 382 14.44 -16.32 18.54
CA PRO A 382 14.85 -15.59 19.73
C PRO A 382 13.91 -15.87 20.90
N THR A 383 14.47 -16.08 22.09
CA THR A 383 13.70 -16.34 23.31
C THR A 383 14.36 -15.75 24.54
N ARG A 384 13.53 -15.47 25.54
CA ARG A 384 13.95 -15.22 26.93
C ARG A 384 12.82 -15.71 27.84
N ASP A 385 13.07 -16.80 28.56
CA ASP A 385 12.08 -17.49 29.38
C ASP A 385 10.79 -17.83 28.61
N ARG A 386 9.63 -17.85 29.32
CA ARG A 386 8.31 -18.19 28.77
C ARG A 386 8.30 -19.52 28.04
N LEU A 387 8.78 -20.54 28.76
CA LEU A 387 8.80 -21.92 28.31
C LEU A 387 7.42 -22.39 27.83
N ASP A 388 6.32 -21.89 28.42
CA ASP A 388 4.96 -22.15 27.99
C ASP A 388 4.74 -21.82 26.51
N LEU A 389 5.22 -20.66 26.06
CA LEU A 389 5.09 -20.21 24.66
C LEU A 389 6.09 -20.95 23.76
N LEU A 390 7.37 -20.98 24.17
CA LEU A 390 8.43 -21.60 23.38
C LEU A 390 8.15 -23.09 23.13
N ARG A 391 7.70 -23.83 24.15
CA ARG A 391 7.38 -25.25 24.02
C ARG A 391 6.20 -25.45 23.07
N ALA A 392 5.12 -24.68 23.21
CA ALA A 392 3.98 -24.75 22.29
C ALA A 392 4.39 -24.46 20.83
N CYS A 393 5.28 -23.50 20.62
CA CYS A 393 5.85 -23.21 19.30
C CYS A 393 6.62 -24.42 18.75
N ILE A 394 7.61 -24.93 19.48
CA ILE A 394 8.43 -26.09 19.05
C ILE A 394 7.57 -27.33 18.80
N ASP A 395 6.63 -27.64 19.71
CA ASP A 395 5.76 -28.80 19.60
C ASP A 395 4.82 -28.72 18.37
N SER A 396 4.44 -27.49 17.96
CA SER A 396 3.69 -27.28 16.71
C SER A 396 4.57 -27.43 15.46
N LEU A 397 5.83 -27.00 15.54
CA LEU A 397 6.77 -27.01 14.41
C LEU A 397 7.24 -28.43 14.09
N GLU A 398 7.83 -29.15 15.04
CA GLU A 398 8.57 -30.39 14.77
C GLU A 398 7.83 -31.43 13.91
N PRO A 399 6.51 -31.68 14.11
CA PRO A 399 5.76 -32.65 13.30
C PRO A 399 5.51 -32.23 11.84
N THR A 400 5.77 -30.96 11.49
CA THR A 400 5.49 -30.35 10.19
C THR A 400 6.75 -30.09 9.36
N LEU A 401 7.93 -30.14 9.98
CA LEU A 401 9.17 -29.77 9.31
C LEU A 401 9.70 -30.90 8.42
N PRO A 402 10.21 -30.58 7.21
CA PRO A 402 10.98 -31.51 6.42
C PRO A 402 12.20 -32.05 7.19
N PRO A 403 12.61 -33.32 6.95
CA PRO A 403 13.82 -33.87 7.55
C PRO A 403 15.05 -33.01 7.26
N GLY A 404 15.93 -32.85 8.27
CA GLY A 404 17.14 -32.05 8.15
C GLY A 404 16.96 -30.53 8.34
N THR A 405 15.73 -30.05 8.57
CA THR A 405 15.48 -28.64 8.91
C THR A 405 16.17 -28.27 10.22
N GLU A 406 16.99 -27.22 10.20
CA GLU A 406 17.65 -26.69 11.40
C GLU A 406 16.69 -25.79 12.19
N ILE A 407 16.59 -26.01 13.50
CA ILE A 407 16.01 -25.03 14.43
C ILE A 407 17.11 -24.54 15.35
N LEU A 408 17.35 -23.23 15.36
CA LEU A 408 18.28 -22.56 16.24
C LEU A 408 17.50 -21.64 17.18
N ILE A 409 17.47 -22.00 18.46
CA ILE A 409 16.93 -21.14 19.51
C ILE A 409 18.02 -20.16 19.95
N ILE A 410 17.74 -18.87 19.91
CA ILE A 410 18.66 -17.82 20.34
C ILE A 410 18.24 -17.36 21.74
N ASP A 411 18.98 -17.80 22.76
CA ASP A 411 18.68 -17.53 24.16
C ASP A 411 19.29 -16.20 24.61
N ASN A 412 18.46 -15.22 24.97
CA ASN A 412 18.87 -13.91 25.46
C ASN A 412 18.72 -13.83 26.98
N ASP A 413 19.64 -14.45 27.71
CA ASP A 413 19.66 -14.47 29.17
C ASP A 413 18.34 -14.96 29.79
N SER A 414 17.85 -16.14 29.38
CA SER A 414 16.82 -16.83 30.16
C SER A 414 17.34 -17.09 31.58
N GLU A 415 16.45 -17.02 32.57
CA GLU A 415 16.81 -17.12 33.99
C GLU A 415 16.08 -18.29 34.69
N ARG A 416 14.97 -18.80 34.12
CA ARG A 416 14.20 -19.85 34.77
C ARG A 416 14.86 -21.22 34.57
N ALA A 417 14.99 -21.97 35.66
CA ALA A 417 15.57 -23.31 35.66
C ALA A 417 14.85 -24.28 34.70
N GLU A 418 13.52 -24.19 34.60
CA GLU A 418 12.71 -24.99 33.67
C GLU A 418 13.07 -24.69 32.20
N THR A 419 13.33 -23.43 31.86
CA THR A 419 13.74 -23.02 30.51
C THR A 419 15.11 -23.59 30.19
N HIS A 420 16.09 -23.46 31.09
CA HIS A 420 17.43 -24.03 30.88
C HIS A 420 17.40 -25.55 30.71
N ALA A 421 16.59 -26.25 31.52
CA ALA A 421 16.42 -27.70 31.41
C ALA A 421 15.88 -28.09 30.03
N PHE A 422 14.86 -27.39 29.55
CA PHE A 422 14.32 -27.60 28.21
C PHE A 422 15.33 -27.31 27.10
N LEU A 423 16.06 -26.19 27.18
CA LEU A 423 17.06 -25.82 26.17
C LEU A 423 18.20 -26.84 26.09
N ALA A 424 18.64 -27.38 27.23
CA ALA A 424 19.65 -28.43 27.28
C ALA A 424 19.17 -29.73 26.64
N GLU A 425 17.94 -30.17 26.94
CA GLU A 425 17.31 -31.34 26.31
C GLU A 425 17.10 -31.12 24.79
N PHE A 426 16.66 -29.94 24.39
CA PHE A 426 16.42 -29.59 23.00
C PHE A 426 17.71 -29.71 22.17
N ALA A 427 18.83 -29.23 22.71
CA ALA A 427 20.13 -29.27 22.04
C ALA A 427 20.69 -30.69 21.80
N THR A 428 20.15 -31.73 22.43
CA THR A 428 20.59 -33.12 22.18
C THR A 428 19.92 -33.74 20.95
N ARG A 429 18.88 -33.10 20.40
CA ARG A 429 18.10 -33.62 19.27
C ARG A 429 18.81 -33.30 17.93
N PRO A 430 18.70 -34.16 16.90
CA PRO A 430 19.29 -33.90 15.59
C PRO A 430 18.81 -32.57 14.98
N HIS A 431 19.73 -31.77 14.45
CA HIS A 431 19.43 -30.46 13.82
C HIS A 431 18.72 -29.45 14.75
N ARG A 432 18.83 -29.62 16.08
CA ARG A 432 18.34 -28.68 17.08
C ARG A 432 19.52 -28.08 17.82
N ARG A 433 19.58 -26.75 17.88
CA ARG A 433 20.70 -26.02 18.46
C ARG A 433 20.20 -24.86 19.32
N VAL A 434 21.02 -24.49 20.29
CA VAL A 434 20.81 -23.32 21.15
C VAL A 434 22.04 -22.42 21.05
N LEU A 435 21.81 -21.12 20.84
CA LEU A 435 22.84 -20.09 20.79
C LEU A 435 22.62 -19.09 21.93
N PRO A 436 23.48 -19.06 22.97
CA PRO A 436 23.44 -18.02 23.98
C PRO A 436 23.90 -16.67 23.41
N VAL A 437 23.10 -15.63 23.57
CA VAL A 437 23.42 -14.24 23.18
C VAL A 437 23.05 -13.30 24.33
N PRO A 438 23.97 -13.13 25.31
CA PRO A 438 23.69 -12.34 26.50
C PRO A 438 23.62 -10.83 26.22
N GLY A 439 23.12 -10.10 27.20
CA GLY A 439 23.07 -8.64 27.24
C GLY A 439 21.70 -8.04 26.94
N PRO A 440 21.61 -6.69 26.85
CA PRO A 440 20.35 -5.99 26.65
C PRO A 440 19.58 -6.50 25.43
N PHE A 441 18.25 -6.55 25.56
CA PHE A 441 17.38 -7.02 24.50
C PHE A 441 17.51 -6.10 23.26
N ASN A 442 17.89 -6.72 22.15
CA ASN A 442 17.97 -6.11 20.83
C ASN A 442 17.59 -7.21 19.84
N PHE A 443 16.37 -7.16 19.33
CA PHE A 443 15.82 -8.19 18.46
C PHE A 443 16.65 -8.34 17.18
N SER A 444 17.02 -7.21 16.57
CA SER A 444 17.88 -7.15 15.39
C SER A 444 19.21 -7.89 15.62
N ARG A 445 19.85 -7.67 16.78
CA ARG A 445 21.09 -8.36 17.18
C ARG A 445 20.91 -9.86 17.36
N LEU A 446 19.82 -10.28 18.00
CA LEU A 446 19.52 -11.71 18.20
C LEU A 446 19.30 -12.42 16.85
N CYS A 447 18.54 -11.79 15.94
CA CYS A 447 18.32 -12.28 14.59
C CYS A 447 19.63 -12.36 13.79
N ASN A 448 20.46 -11.32 13.81
CA ASN A 448 21.74 -11.30 13.10
C ASN A 448 22.72 -12.34 13.65
N ALA A 449 22.78 -12.53 14.98
CA ALA A 449 23.60 -13.58 15.59
C ALA A 449 23.13 -14.98 15.19
N GLY A 450 21.81 -15.23 15.18
CA GLY A 450 21.23 -16.48 14.71
C GLY A 450 21.49 -16.73 13.22
N ALA A 451 21.37 -15.70 12.38
CA ALA A 451 21.69 -15.78 10.97
C ALA A 451 23.16 -16.17 10.77
N LYS A 452 24.09 -15.54 11.47
CA LYS A 452 25.53 -15.85 11.39
C LYS A 452 25.88 -17.26 11.86
N ALA A 453 25.20 -17.79 12.87
CA ALA A 453 25.49 -19.09 13.47
C ALA A 453 24.79 -20.28 12.77
N SER A 454 23.84 -20.01 11.88
CA SER A 454 23.05 -21.01 11.17
C SER A 454 23.65 -21.36 9.80
N THR A 455 23.13 -22.42 9.18
CA THR A 455 23.73 -23.00 7.95
C THR A 455 22.78 -23.06 6.75
N GLY A 456 21.49 -22.85 6.97
CA GLY A 456 20.46 -22.92 5.93
C GLY A 456 20.66 -21.84 4.86
N ARG A 457 20.35 -22.19 3.61
CA ARG A 457 20.28 -21.25 2.49
C ARG A 457 19.15 -20.25 2.69
N VAL A 458 18.02 -20.70 3.22
CA VAL A 458 16.87 -19.86 3.58
C VAL A 458 16.86 -19.69 5.10
N LEU A 459 16.79 -18.44 5.54
CA LEU A 459 16.62 -18.05 6.93
C LEU A 459 15.13 -17.81 7.18
N VAL A 460 14.59 -18.38 8.26
CA VAL A 460 13.22 -18.10 8.71
C VAL A 460 13.29 -17.55 10.12
N PHE A 461 13.07 -16.25 10.27
CA PHE A 461 12.92 -15.60 11.57
C PHE A 461 11.50 -15.86 12.08
N LEU A 462 11.39 -16.40 13.28
CA LEU A 462 10.12 -16.80 13.86
C LEU A 462 10.06 -16.43 15.34
N ASN A 463 8.99 -15.78 15.76
CA ASN A 463 8.78 -15.51 17.18
C ASN A 463 8.46 -16.79 17.95
N ASN A 464 8.89 -16.84 19.22
CA ASN A 464 8.69 -17.99 20.10
C ASN A 464 7.24 -18.20 20.57
N ASP A 465 6.31 -17.29 20.24
CA ASP A 465 4.89 -17.32 20.60
C ASP A 465 3.98 -17.52 19.36
N THR A 466 4.47 -18.34 18.43
CA THR A 466 3.74 -18.74 17.21
C THR A 466 3.30 -20.21 17.25
N THR A 467 2.27 -20.56 16.51
CA THR A 467 1.75 -21.93 16.37
C THR A 467 1.35 -22.17 14.91
N THR A 468 1.89 -23.20 14.28
CA THR A 468 1.60 -23.53 12.88
C THR A 468 0.25 -24.22 12.72
N LEU A 469 -0.52 -23.85 11.69
CA LEU A 469 -1.84 -24.46 11.41
C LEU A 469 -1.82 -25.53 10.32
N ALA A 470 -0.93 -25.40 9.33
CA ALA A 470 -0.83 -26.30 8.18
C ALA A 470 0.46 -27.12 8.25
N ARG A 471 0.43 -28.34 7.69
CA ARG A 471 1.62 -29.23 7.66
C ARG A 471 2.71 -28.73 6.69
N ASP A 472 2.32 -28.01 5.65
CA ASP A 472 3.17 -27.56 4.55
C ASP A 472 3.43 -26.05 4.59
N TRP A 473 3.16 -25.39 5.72
CA TRP A 473 3.30 -23.94 5.92
C TRP A 473 4.68 -23.38 5.49
N LEU A 474 5.75 -24.17 5.64
CA LEU A 474 7.11 -23.75 5.32
C LEU A 474 7.39 -23.71 3.81
N ARG A 475 6.67 -24.51 3.02
CA ARG A 475 6.95 -24.70 1.59
C ARG A 475 6.80 -23.40 0.78
N PRO A 476 5.71 -22.61 0.92
CA PRO A 476 5.60 -21.31 0.25
C PRO A 476 6.76 -20.36 0.60
N LEU A 477 7.19 -20.34 1.86
CA LEU A 477 8.30 -19.49 2.32
C LEU A 477 9.62 -19.85 1.62
N GLN A 478 9.91 -21.15 1.52
CA GLN A 478 11.09 -21.67 0.82
C GLN A 478 11.07 -21.33 -0.66
N ASP A 479 9.96 -21.64 -1.33
CA ASP A 479 9.83 -21.52 -2.78
C ASP A 479 9.94 -20.06 -3.22
N TYR A 480 9.32 -19.13 -2.50
CA TYR A 480 9.47 -17.71 -2.79
C TYR A 480 10.85 -17.16 -2.45
N ALA A 481 11.45 -17.54 -1.31
CA ALA A 481 12.72 -16.97 -0.85
C ALA A 481 13.87 -17.14 -1.84
N ILE A 482 13.95 -18.29 -2.51
CA ILE A 482 15.02 -18.60 -3.49
C ILE A 482 14.79 -17.99 -4.88
N ARG A 483 13.63 -17.38 -5.12
CA ARG A 483 13.39 -16.74 -6.42
C ARG A 483 14.34 -15.55 -6.57
N PRO A 484 14.97 -15.34 -7.73
CA PRO A 484 15.91 -14.24 -7.93
C PRO A 484 15.32 -12.85 -7.64
N ASP A 485 14.01 -12.72 -7.82
CA ASP A 485 13.25 -11.47 -7.74
C ASP A 485 12.53 -11.23 -6.41
N CYS A 486 12.70 -12.12 -5.43
CA CYS A 486 12.06 -12.04 -4.11
C CYS A 486 13.09 -11.93 -2.97
N GLY A 487 12.80 -11.08 -1.99
CA GLY A 487 13.66 -10.79 -0.84
C GLY A 487 13.05 -11.31 0.46
N ALA A 488 12.03 -10.61 0.97
CA ALA A 488 11.35 -10.97 2.21
C ALA A 488 10.00 -11.63 1.94
N ILE A 489 9.71 -12.73 2.63
CA ILE A 489 8.46 -13.48 2.48
C ILE A 489 7.81 -13.58 3.85
N GLY A 490 6.58 -13.11 3.98
CA GLY A 490 5.85 -13.09 5.25
C GLY A 490 4.68 -14.05 5.25
N ALA A 491 4.45 -14.70 6.39
CA ALA A 491 3.28 -15.54 6.60
C ALA A 491 2.02 -14.70 6.88
N ARG A 492 0.86 -15.30 6.70
CA ARG A 492 -0.40 -14.81 7.28
C ARG A 492 -0.48 -15.16 8.75
N LEU A 493 -0.73 -14.15 9.59
CA LEU A 493 -0.85 -14.33 11.03
C LEU A 493 -2.28 -14.07 11.50
N LEU A 494 -2.78 -14.98 12.33
CA LEU A 494 -4.05 -14.85 13.02
C LEU A 494 -3.81 -14.69 14.52
N TYR A 495 -4.69 -13.94 15.17
CA TYR A 495 -4.85 -14.00 16.62
C TYR A 495 -5.41 -15.36 17.03
N PRO A 496 -5.25 -15.78 18.31
CA PRO A 496 -5.93 -16.97 18.85
C PRO A 496 -7.45 -16.94 18.71
N SER A 497 -8.04 -15.73 18.58
CA SER A 497 -9.47 -15.53 18.30
C SER A 497 -9.88 -15.88 16.86
N GLY A 498 -8.94 -16.25 15.99
CA GLY A 498 -9.18 -16.50 14.55
C GLY A 498 -9.22 -15.23 13.70
N ARG A 499 -9.13 -14.04 14.30
CA ARG A 499 -9.11 -12.76 13.59
C ARG A 499 -7.74 -12.50 12.96
N VAL A 500 -7.71 -11.79 11.85
CA VAL A 500 -6.47 -11.40 11.16
C VAL A 500 -5.61 -10.51 12.06
N GLN A 501 -4.33 -10.85 12.16
CA GLN A 501 -3.30 -10.03 12.80
C GLN A 501 -2.33 -9.46 11.77
N HIS A 502 -1.99 -10.24 10.74
CA HIS A 502 -1.14 -9.77 9.65
C HIS A 502 -1.62 -10.34 8.32
N ALA A 503 -1.95 -9.42 7.40
CA ALA A 503 -2.23 -9.67 6.00
C ALA A 503 -1.35 -8.78 5.09
N GLY A 504 -0.15 -8.42 5.57
CA GLY A 504 0.71 -7.39 5.00
C GLY A 504 0.79 -6.11 5.83
N ILE A 505 1.78 -5.27 5.54
CA ILE A 505 1.96 -3.93 6.13
C ILE A 505 1.90 -2.88 5.02
N ALA A 506 1.14 -1.82 5.27
CA ALA A 506 1.17 -0.60 4.47
C ALA A 506 1.99 0.48 5.18
N ILE A 507 2.83 1.18 4.43
CA ILE A 507 3.67 2.25 4.95
C ILE A 507 2.82 3.52 5.09
N GLY A 508 2.99 4.21 6.22
CA GLY A 508 2.25 5.42 6.58
C GLY A 508 1.06 5.19 7.52
N ILE A 509 0.51 3.97 7.64
CA ILE A 509 -0.56 3.70 8.62
C ILE A 509 -0.06 4.00 10.04
N GLY A 510 -0.86 4.74 10.81
CA GLY A 510 -0.47 5.21 12.14
C GLY A 510 0.75 6.14 12.14
N GLY A 511 1.05 6.78 11.01
CA GLY A 511 2.18 7.69 10.83
C GLY A 511 3.52 7.02 10.50
N TYR A 512 3.59 5.68 10.40
CA TYR A 512 4.86 4.99 10.14
C TYR A 512 4.66 3.79 9.23
N ALA A 513 4.07 2.73 9.77
CA ALA A 513 3.79 1.47 9.09
C ALA A 513 2.78 0.71 9.97
N GLY A 514 1.79 0.08 9.36
CA GLY A 514 0.74 -0.63 10.09
C GLY A 514 0.18 -1.82 9.32
N HIS A 515 -0.32 -2.79 10.07
CA HIS A 515 -0.91 -4.01 9.52
C HIS A 515 -2.23 -3.68 8.81
N VAL A 516 -2.36 -4.15 7.57
CA VAL A 516 -3.60 -4.02 6.79
C VAL A 516 -4.58 -5.10 7.24
N ASP A 517 -5.87 -4.76 7.25
CA ASP A 517 -6.97 -5.65 7.65
C ASP A 517 -6.84 -6.20 9.08
N LEU A 518 -6.11 -5.49 9.94
CA LEU A 518 -5.98 -5.86 11.35
C LEU A 518 -7.35 -6.04 11.99
N HIS A 519 -7.50 -7.15 12.69
CA HIS A 519 -8.73 -7.60 13.34
C HIS A 519 -9.92 -7.86 12.40
N ALA A 520 -9.72 -8.01 11.09
CA ALA A 520 -10.73 -8.60 10.21
C ALA A 520 -11.02 -10.05 10.61
N GLU A 521 -12.15 -10.60 10.16
CA GLU A 521 -12.45 -12.02 10.33
C GLU A 521 -11.43 -12.88 9.56
N GLY A 522 -11.14 -14.09 10.06
CA GLY A 522 -10.13 -14.98 9.47
C GLY A 522 -10.46 -15.47 8.04
N ASP A 523 -11.70 -15.34 7.60
CA ASP A 523 -12.16 -15.64 6.25
C ASP A 523 -12.38 -14.38 5.39
N ALA A 524 -12.10 -13.18 5.94
CA ALA A 524 -12.23 -11.95 5.19
C ALA A 524 -11.30 -11.94 3.97
N GLU A 525 -11.86 -11.63 2.81
CA GLU A 525 -11.13 -11.49 1.55
C GLU A 525 -10.16 -10.29 1.59
N GLY A 526 -10.49 -9.24 2.35
CA GLY A 526 -9.74 -7.98 2.31
C GLY A 526 -9.95 -7.25 0.98
N GLN A 527 -9.24 -6.12 0.79
CA GLN A 527 -9.34 -5.36 -0.45
C GLN A 527 -8.83 -6.19 -1.64
N PHE A 528 -9.63 -6.35 -2.69
CA PHE A 528 -9.30 -7.18 -3.87
C PHE A 528 -9.00 -8.66 -3.57
N GLY A 529 -9.45 -9.18 -2.42
CA GLY A 529 -9.12 -10.53 -1.99
C GLY A 529 -7.66 -10.72 -1.56
N ARG A 530 -6.92 -9.63 -1.34
CA ARG A 530 -5.49 -9.67 -0.99
C ARG A 530 -5.19 -10.32 0.35
N ALA A 531 -6.12 -10.31 1.30
CA ALA A 531 -5.92 -10.98 2.59
C ALA A 531 -5.91 -12.52 2.47
N ARG A 532 -6.30 -13.05 1.30
CA ARG A 532 -6.45 -14.49 1.01
C ARG A 532 -5.62 -14.94 -0.20
N ARG A 533 -4.78 -14.07 -0.78
CA ARG A 533 -3.97 -14.38 -1.95
C ARG A 533 -2.55 -13.92 -1.76
N ASP A 534 -1.63 -14.69 -2.32
CA ASP A 534 -0.23 -14.29 -2.42
C ASP A 534 -0.12 -12.99 -3.20
N HIS A 535 0.63 -12.04 -2.67
CA HIS A 535 0.76 -10.73 -3.28
C HIS A 535 2.01 -9.99 -2.84
N SER A 536 2.43 -9.04 -3.65
CA SER A 536 3.55 -8.15 -3.39
C SER A 536 3.12 -6.98 -2.49
N LEU A 537 4.01 -6.57 -1.59
CA LEU A 537 3.82 -5.39 -0.76
C LEU A 537 5.18 -4.76 -0.40
N LEU A 538 5.19 -3.66 0.35
CA LEU A 538 6.44 -3.04 0.80
C LEU A 538 7.12 -3.80 1.94
N ALA A 539 6.35 -4.35 2.89
CA ALA A 539 6.93 -4.97 4.08
C ALA A 539 6.04 -6.02 4.76
N VAL A 540 6.65 -7.07 5.29
CA VAL A 540 5.98 -8.07 6.15
C VAL A 540 6.54 -8.01 7.57
N THR A 541 5.84 -8.61 8.53
CA THR A 541 6.30 -8.61 9.92
C THR A 541 7.35 -9.69 10.20
N GLY A 542 8.28 -9.38 11.10
CA GLY A 542 9.33 -10.29 11.59
C GLY A 542 8.82 -11.41 12.50
N ALA A 543 7.51 -11.45 12.82
CA ALA A 543 6.95 -12.55 13.60
C ALA A 543 7.01 -13.90 12.85
N CYS A 544 6.98 -13.88 11.51
CA CYS A 544 7.37 -14.99 10.64
C CYS A 544 7.83 -14.43 9.29
N LEU A 545 9.14 -14.33 9.10
CA LEU A 545 9.77 -13.74 7.91
C LEU A 545 10.85 -14.68 7.36
N ALA A 546 10.74 -15.04 6.09
CA ALA A 546 11.74 -15.80 5.37
C ALA A 546 12.54 -14.93 4.38
N VAL A 547 13.83 -15.22 4.24
CA VAL A 547 14.74 -14.54 3.31
C VAL A 547 15.88 -15.48 2.91
N GLU A 548 16.34 -15.40 1.66
CA GLU A 548 17.55 -16.11 1.25
C GLU A 548 18.78 -15.45 1.87
N ARG A 549 19.65 -16.26 2.49
CA ARG A 549 20.84 -15.81 3.22
C ARG A 549 21.67 -14.82 2.42
N GLN A 550 21.96 -15.12 1.16
CA GLN A 550 22.77 -14.24 0.31
C GLN A 550 22.15 -12.83 0.18
N LYS A 551 20.82 -12.73 0.10
CA LYS A 551 20.11 -11.45 0.00
C LYS A 551 20.07 -10.73 1.35
N PHE A 552 19.90 -11.47 2.44
CA PHE A 552 19.99 -10.94 3.80
C PHE A 552 21.38 -10.34 4.08
N ASP A 553 22.44 -11.08 3.74
CA ASP A 553 23.82 -10.64 3.89
C ASP A 553 24.14 -9.43 2.98
N ALA A 554 23.58 -9.40 1.76
CA ALA A 554 23.78 -8.31 0.81
C ALA A 554 23.25 -6.95 1.31
N VAL A 555 22.23 -6.94 2.18
CA VAL A 555 21.71 -5.71 2.80
C VAL A 555 22.30 -5.45 4.19
N GLY A 556 23.18 -6.32 4.69
CA GLY A 556 23.80 -6.20 6.02
C GLY A 556 22.92 -6.66 7.19
N GLY A 557 21.88 -7.48 6.94
CA GLY A 557 20.98 -7.98 7.98
C GLY A 557 20.07 -6.92 8.58
N PHE A 558 19.62 -7.12 9.83
CA PHE A 558 18.81 -6.14 10.56
C PHE A 558 19.66 -4.96 11.09
N ASP A 559 19.07 -3.75 11.16
CA ASP A 559 19.74 -2.56 11.72
C ASP A 559 19.71 -2.60 13.25
N GLU A 560 20.81 -3.02 13.87
CA GLU A 560 20.93 -3.16 15.33
C GLU A 560 21.08 -1.83 16.06
N GLU A 561 21.49 -0.77 15.37
CA GLU A 561 21.86 0.51 15.97
C GLU A 561 20.66 1.46 16.03
N ASN A 562 19.95 1.59 14.92
CA ASN A 562 18.84 2.54 14.79
C ASN A 562 17.48 1.89 15.06
N LEU A 563 17.34 0.59 14.82
CA LEU A 563 16.08 -0.16 14.95
C LEU A 563 16.25 -1.44 15.78
N PRO A 564 16.72 -1.36 17.04
CA PRO A 564 16.96 -2.56 17.86
C PRO A 564 15.71 -3.40 18.16
N VAL A 565 14.49 -2.85 18.12
CA VAL A 565 13.28 -3.55 18.59
C VAL A 565 12.08 -3.38 17.66
N ASP A 566 11.77 -2.15 17.25
CA ASP A 566 10.57 -1.84 16.48
C ASP A 566 10.94 -1.45 15.04
N LEU A 567 10.08 -1.79 14.06
CA LEU A 567 10.23 -1.46 12.63
C LEU A 567 11.47 -2.04 11.91
N ASN A 568 12.28 -2.87 12.57
CA ASN A 568 13.44 -3.53 11.97
C ASN A 568 13.08 -4.48 10.82
N ASP A 569 11.96 -5.17 10.94
CA ASP A 569 11.37 -6.05 9.93
C ASP A 569 10.93 -5.25 8.69
N VAL A 570 10.24 -4.13 8.92
CA VAL A 570 9.82 -3.22 7.86
C VAL A 570 11.04 -2.64 7.15
N ASP A 571 12.01 -2.13 7.90
CA ASP A 571 13.24 -1.57 7.33
C ASP A 571 14.05 -2.60 6.52
N LEU A 572 14.16 -3.84 7.01
CA LEU A 572 14.81 -4.93 6.27
C LEU A 572 14.10 -5.18 4.92
N CYS A 573 12.77 -5.25 4.91
CA CYS A 573 12.00 -5.42 3.68
C CYS A 573 12.25 -4.27 2.70
N LEU A 574 12.26 -3.03 3.20
CA LEU A 574 12.48 -1.84 2.38
C LEU A 574 13.90 -1.77 1.80
N ARG A 575 14.94 -2.12 2.59
CA ARG A 575 16.32 -2.22 2.06
C ARG A 575 16.50 -3.33 1.03
N LEU A 576 15.79 -4.45 1.18
CA LEU A 576 15.75 -5.49 0.15
C LEU A 576 15.10 -4.96 -1.15
N GLN A 577 14.05 -4.12 -1.05
CA GLN A 577 13.45 -3.49 -2.22
C GLN A 577 14.37 -2.47 -2.90
N GLU A 578 15.19 -1.74 -2.14
CA GLU A 578 16.21 -0.84 -2.71
C GLU A 578 17.21 -1.60 -3.62
N GLN A 579 17.40 -2.91 -3.37
CA GLN A 579 18.21 -3.82 -4.20
C GLN A 579 17.41 -4.52 -5.32
N GLY A 580 16.12 -4.19 -5.49
CA GLY A 580 15.24 -4.77 -6.49
C GLY A 580 14.55 -6.08 -6.09
N PHE A 581 14.66 -6.51 -4.82
CA PHE A 581 14.01 -7.72 -4.33
C PHE A 581 12.61 -7.41 -3.79
N ARG A 582 11.57 -8.05 -4.34
CA ARG A 582 10.19 -7.83 -3.88
C ARG A 582 9.93 -8.50 -2.55
N THR A 583 9.02 -7.91 -1.78
CA THR A 583 8.46 -8.55 -0.59
C THR A 583 7.13 -9.22 -0.93
N ILE A 584 6.98 -10.49 -0.55
CA ILE A 584 5.79 -11.31 -0.82
C ILE A 584 5.07 -11.63 0.48
N PHE A 585 3.76 -11.43 0.51
CA PHE A 585 2.89 -12.04 1.50
C PHE A 585 2.43 -13.40 0.99
N ALA A 586 2.72 -14.47 1.72
CA ALA A 586 2.29 -15.83 1.42
C ALA A 586 1.01 -16.15 2.20
N ALA A 587 -0.14 -16.01 1.55
CA ALA A 587 -1.46 -16.10 2.18
C ALA A 587 -1.79 -17.51 2.69
N ASP A 588 -1.25 -18.54 2.02
CA ASP A 588 -1.44 -19.96 2.38
C ASP A 588 -0.52 -20.41 3.53
N CYS A 589 0.52 -19.63 3.84
CA CYS A 589 1.35 -19.84 5.03
C CYS A 589 0.64 -19.23 6.24
N VAL A 590 -0.17 -20.01 6.98
CA VAL A 590 -0.97 -19.50 8.10
C VAL A 590 -0.46 -19.97 9.46
N LEU A 591 -0.17 -19.02 10.35
CA LEU A 591 0.20 -19.27 11.75
C LEU A 591 -0.72 -18.49 12.69
N ILE A 592 -0.92 -19.04 13.90
CA ILE A 592 -1.41 -18.26 15.04
C ILE A 592 -0.21 -17.60 15.69
N HIS A 593 -0.33 -16.32 16.05
CA HIS A 593 0.66 -15.61 16.84
C HIS A 593 -0.04 -15.01 18.06
N HIS A 594 0.41 -15.42 19.25
CA HIS A 594 -0.20 -15.08 20.53
C HIS A 594 0.14 -13.65 21.01
N GLU A 595 0.81 -12.86 20.17
CA GLU A 595 1.25 -11.46 20.27
C GLU A 595 1.28 -10.83 21.66
N SER A 596 2.43 -10.28 22.04
CA SER A 596 2.62 -9.59 23.32
C SER A 596 2.34 -10.47 24.53
N ALA A 597 2.11 -11.78 24.33
CA ALA A 597 2.07 -12.77 25.40
C ALA A 597 3.39 -12.73 26.17
N SER A 598 4.53 -12.61 25.49
CA SER A 598 5.87 -12.46 26.11
C SER A 598 6.25 -11.00 26.44
N ARG A 599 5.65 -10.00 25.78
CA ARG A 599 6.07 -8.58 25.84
C ARG A 599 4.91 -7.64 26.16
N GLY A 600 4.95 -7.00 27.33
CA GLY A 600 4.12 -5.81 27.57
C GLY A 600 4.55 -4.68 26.64
N ARG A 601 3.64 -4.18 25.79
CA ARG A 601 3.88 -3.02 24.93
C ARG A 601 4.12 -1.79 25.82
N LYS A 602 5.25 -1.09 25.67
CA LYS A 602 5.50 0.22 26.31
C LYS A 602 5.55 1.34 25.25
N PRO A 603 4.41 1.71 24.64
CA PRO A 603 4.36 2.90 23.79
C PRO A 603 4.91 4.09 24.57
N GLY A 604 5.65 4.96 23.87
CA GLY A 604 6.12 6.22 24.45
C GLY A 604 7.50 6.20 25.13
N SER A 605 8.23 5.08 25.12
CA SER A 605 9.62 5.08 25.60
C SER A 605 10.54 5.98 24.73
N PRO A 606 11.63 6.56 25.26
CA PRO A 606 12.58 7.34 24.45
C PRO A 606 13.18 6.55 23.28
N ARG A 607 13.44 5.24 23.48
CA ARG A 607 13.88 4.33 22.40
C ARG A 607 12.86 4.29 21.27
N TYR A 608 11.59 4.04 21.60
CA TYR A 608 10.50 3.95 20.63
C TYR A 608 10.40 5.22 19.78
N HIS A 609 10.52 6.40 20.39
CA HIS A 609 10.52 7.66 19.66
C HIS A 609 11.74 7.77 18.71
N LYS A 610 12.94 7.43 19.18
CA LYS A 610 14.16 7.45 18.34
C LYS A 610 14.03 6.54 17.10
N GLU A 611 13.59 5.30 17.30
CA GLU A 611 13.38 4.32 16.21
C GLU A 611 12.37 4.86 15.18
N LYS A 612 11.25 5.41 15.68
CA LYS A 612 10.17 5.98 14.87
C LYS A 612 10.61 7.22 14.09
N THR A 613 11.37 8.13 14.72
CA THR A 613 11.93 9.32 14.06
C THR A 613 12.94 8.93 12.98
N TYR A 614 13.84 7.99 13.26
CA TYR A 614 14.78 7.47 12.27
C TYR A 614 14.05 6.88 11.06
N PHE A 615 13.10 5.96 11.31
CA PHE A 615 12.32 5.32 10.25
C PHE A 615 11.53 6.33 9.43
N ALA A 616 10.87 7.28 10.10
CA ALA A 616 10.10 8.34 9.46
C ALA A 616 10.98 9.20 8.53
N GLY A 617 12.19 9.55 8.96
CA GLY A 617 13.14 10.31 8.17
C GLY A 617 13.67 9.53 6.97
N ARG A 618 14.15 8.29 7.20
CA ARG A 618 14.72 7.43 6.15
C ARG A 618 13.70 7.09 5.06
N TRP A 619 12.47 6.74 5.45
CA TRP A 619 11.45 6.18 4.55
C TRP A 619 10.30 7.14 4.23
N ARG A 620 10.54 8.45 4.36
CA ARG A 620 9.52 9.50 4.15
C ARG A 620 8.83 9.40 2.78
N ALA A 621 9.59 9.14 1.71
CA ALA A 621 9.05 9.02 0.36
C ALA A 621 8.06 7.87 0.23
N LEU A 622 8.35 6.70 0.82
CA LEU A 622 7.47 5.53 0.77
C LEU A 622 6.25 5.68 1.68
N ARG A 623 6.37 6.42 2.79
CA ARG A 623 5.21 6.84 3.60
C ARG A 623 4.22 7.70 2.81
N ARG A 624 4.73 8.48 1.86
CA ARG A 624 3.90 9.35 1.00
C ARG A 624 3.20 8.55 -0.10
N ALA A 625 3.92 7.62 -0.72
CA ALA A 625 3.45 6.89 -1.88
C ALA A 625 3.84 5.42 -1.76
N ASP A 626 3.10 4.67 -0.94
CA ASP A 626 3.17 3.22 -0.93
C ASP A 626 2.51 2.70 -2.22
N PRO A 627 3.25 2.05 -3.13
CA PRO A 627 2.68 1.58 -4.39
C PRO A 627 1.61 0.51 -4.18
N TYR A 628 1.60 -0.17 -3.03
CA TYR A 628 0.65 -1.23 -2.74
C TYR A 628 -0.56 -0.77 -1.90
N PHE A 629 -0.64 0.51 -1.53
CA PHE A 629 -1.74 1.09 -0.76
C PHE A 629 -2.24 2.41 -1.36
N HIS A 630 -3.46 2.40 -1.93
CA HIS A 630 -3.95 3.50 -2.76
C HIS A 630 -3.98 4.85 -2.01
N PRO A 631 -3.45 5.95 -2.58
CA PRO A 631 -3.36 7.25 -1.91
C PRO A 631 -4.68 7.85 -1.43
N ALA A 632 -5.82 7.55 -2.07
CA ALA A 632 -7.12 8.04 -1.63
C ALA A 632 -7.68 7.35 -0.37
N LEU A 633 -7.09 6.22 0.03
CA LEU A 633 -7.48 5.52 1.26
C LEU A 633 -6.85 6.21 2.47
N SER A 634 -7.54 6.16 3.61
CA SER A 634 -7.04 6.70 4.87
C SER A 634 -5.87 5.89 5.41
N LEU A 635 -4.90 6.58 6.04
CA LEU A 635 -3.82 5.96 6.82
C LEU A 635 -4.14 5.92 8.33
N MET A 636 -5.32 6.38 8.74
CA MET A 636 -5.71 6.45 10.16
C MET A 636 -6.22 5.11 10.69
N LEU A 637 -6.78 4.26 9.82
CA LEU A 637 -7.32 2.96 10.20
C LEU A 637 -6.58 1.83 9.48
N THR A 638 -6.55 0.67 10.12
CA THR A 638 -5.96 -0.56 9.57
C THR A 638 -6.85 -1.24 8.53
N ARG A 639 -8.15 -0.98 8.58
CA ARG A 639 -9.10 -1.43 7.55
C ARG A 639 -9.22 -0.36 6.45
N PRO A 640 -9.32 -0.76 5.17
CA PRO A 640 -9.55 0.16 4.08
C PRO A 640 -10.75 1.07 4.35
N SER A 641 -10.48 2.38 4.34
CA SER A 641 -11.45 3.44 4.60
C SER A 641 -11.11 4.64 3.73
N LEU A 642 -12.10 5.47 3.43
CA LEU A 642 -11.92 6.67 2.62
C LEU A 642 -11.19 7.74 3.43
N GLY A 643 -10.24 8.43 2.81
CA GLY A 643 -9.45 9.49 3.45
C GLY A 643 -10.07 10.89 3.42
#